data_AF-A0A8H7C4K2-F1
#
_entry.id   AF-A0A8H7C4K2-F1
#
_cell.length_a   1.000
_cell.length_b   1.000
_cell.length_c   1.000
_cell.angle_alpha   90.00
_cell.angle_beta   90.00
_cell.angle_gamma   90.00
#
_symmetry.space_group_name_H-M   'P 1'
#
loop_
_entity.id
_entity.type
_entity.pdbx_description
1 polymer ?
#
loop_
_entity_poly.entity_id
_entity_poly.type
_entity_poly.pdbx_seq_one_letter_code
_entity_poly.pdbx_strand_id
1 'polypeptide(L)'
;MLSRRLGPARYRAYLFLVVVAAVFSLYGFYAGHNNHPDLRVSPAKFDVLAKAANDVFHSSKGVVREHPIPRLMDTAEDKFRAKLKKQSKTLSEAVREYRRRYKRHPPKGFDRWWQFAQENHVKMVDEFDGLVSDLEPFWLLSGEEIRRRTLQAGELPSIHLVRIRDGESIGLKLNHAYEDSEISARAQGFRDMIKGFTAELPDMDFAFNGRAESRVIVNWEHLKYPNLTNQDSSKGIAEMMGGKFEADWSDKENTWDAWRRSCPPNTPARRLFSSRRNPFVNQVTNYLSLAASHSNNTDSATFSPINEFQFMTTTNSVIDFCAHPHLHASQGHFFSDWRSLSALYPMFTPARAQGFMDIRVPSHYYYGSTQRYTYGWDSVNLEIKDVDPMEVPWEDKLDKVFWRGATTGGGSHPRGFAPQYQRHRFLRMSSDQSNTTYRTVTFSDPPNSNRYISTKVPISQLNDEIMDVAFVKAVTTATYPGGEEALIRDHRFDDTVPLGEHWKYRYLVDLDGMSYSGRFLAFLASDSVPVKATVYEEWFSDWIQPWVHFIPLSASYNEIYNIIAYFSGPTPSTLLAASFDDLSTSHLTSSSSNATSPSDSTPSSGDHAGGKPKNISKLSDYALEALQNQEVLKLTKHERGRNGRGRWGEKLIWKLTCIGYALNGHDYGRMIEIAWISNYDMVSDQVNDFEDRSGTLSLLCATGCLRVW
;
A
#
# COMPACT_ATOMS: atom_id res chain seq x y z
N MET A 1 45.42 58.00 -22.09
CA MET A 1 45.89 58.71 -23.29
C MET A 1 45.83 57.75 -24.48
N LEU A 2 45.21 58.19 -25.57
CA LEU A 2 45.20 57.66 -26.96
C LEU A 2 44.59 56.25 -27.17
N SER A 3 43.36 56.07 -27.69
CA SER A 3 42.76 56.47 -28.98
C SER A 3 43.08 55.53 -30.15
N ARG A 4 42.01 55.17 -30.90
CA ARG A 4 41.89 54.50 -32.23
C ARG A 4 41.63 52.98 -32.17
N ARG A 5 40.68 52.37 -32.89
CA ARG A 5 39.77 52.77 -34.00
C ARG A 5 38.67 51.68 -34.09
N LEU A 6 37.40 52.05 -34.02
CA LEU A 6 36.31 51.23 -34.58
C LEU A 6 35.58 52.09 -35.62
N GLY A 7 35.64 51.66 -36.88
CA GLY A 7 35.27 52.46 -38.05
C GLY A 7 33.76 52.72 -38.20
N PRO A 8 33.41 53.69 -39.07
CA PRO A 8 32.04 54.21 -39.25
C PRO A 8 31.01 53.18 -39.77
N ALA A 9 31.44 51.99 -40.19
CA ALA A 9 30.55 50.92 -40.64
C ALA A 9 29.84 50.19 -39.48
N ARG A 10 30.49 50.02 -38.32
CA ARG A 10 29.89 49.30 -37.18
C ARG A 10 28.88 50.16 -36.42
N TYR A 11 29.12 51.47 -36.33
CA TYR A 11 28.16 52.41 -35.73
C TYR A 11 26.85 52.47 -36.53
N ARG A 12 26.91 52.41 -37.86
CA ARG A 12 25.73 52.36 -38.73
C ARG A 12 24.93 51.06 -38.59
N ALA A 13 25.58 49.92 -38.34
CA ALA A 13 24.91 48.64 -38.10
C ALA A 13 24.19 48.61 -36.74
N TYR A 14 24.80 49.13 -35.68
CA TYR A 14 24.15 49.26 -34.37
C TYR A 14 23.01 50.28 -34.41
N LEU A 15 23.20 51.41 -35.09
CA LEU A 15 22.13 52.42 -35.25
C LEU A 15 20.96 51.87 -36.07
N PHE A 16 21.23 51.07 -37.11
CA PHE A 16 20.20 50.36 -37.88
C PHE A 16 19.42 49.36 -37.02
N LEU A 17 20.11 48.52 -36.22
CA LEU A 17 19.45 47.56 -35.32
C LEU A 17 18.62 48.24 -34.23
N VAL A 18 19.10 49.35 -33.66
CA VAL A 18 18.36 50.13 -32.67
C VAL A 18 17.13 50.80 -33.30
N VAL A 19 17.26 51.33 -34.52
CA VAL A 19 16.13 51.93 -35.25
C VAL A 19 15.11 50.86 -35.64
N VAL A 20 15.52 49.68 -36.10
CA VAL A 20 14.62 48.56 -36.39
C VAL A 20 13.90 48.09 -35.12
N ALA A 21 14.60 47.93 -34.00
CA ALA A 21 13.99 47.56 -32.73
C ALA A 21 13.01 48.64 -32.21
N ALA A 22 13.34 49.92 -32.38
CA ALA A 22 12.46 51.03 -32.03
C ALA A 22 11.22 51.09 -32.93
N VAL A 23 11.35 50.86 -34.25
CA VAL A 23 10.23 50.82 -35.19
C VAL A 23 9.33 49.62 -34.91
N PHE A 24 9.86 48.43 -34.62
CA PHE A 24 9.05 47.27 -34.23
C PHE A 24 8.36 47.48 -32.88
N SER A 25 9.01 48.13 -31.93
CA SER A 25 8.41 48.45 -30.62
C SER A 25 7.30 49.50 -30.78
N LEU A 26 7.54 50.57 -31.55
CA LEU A 26 6.55 51.60 -31.85
C LEU A 26 5.39 51.07 -32.69
N TYR A 27 5.64 50.15 -33.63
CA TYR A 27 4.58 49.48 -34.38
C TYR A 27 3.79 48.49 -33.50
N GLY A 28 4.45 47.81 -32.55
CA GLY A 28 3.78 46.97 -31.54
C GLY A 28 2.90 47.79 -30.59
N PHE A 29 3.38 48.95 -30.13
CA PHE A 29 2.57 49.88 -29.33
C PHE A 29 1.46 50.54 -30.17
N TYR A 30 1.70 50.89 -31.43
CA TYR A 30 0.70 51.49 -32.32
C TYR A 30 -0.39 50.47 -32.73
N ALA A 31 -0.03 49.22 -33.01
CA ALA A 31 -0.97 48.12 -33.24
C ALA A 31 -1.77 47.77 -31.97
N GLY A 32 -1.22 48.05 -30.79
CA GLY A 32 -1.89 47.91 -29.50
C GLY A 32 -2.77 49.10 -29.07
N HIS A 33 -2.76 50.23 -29.79
CA HIS A 33 -3.41 51.47 -29.31
C HIS A 33 -4.48 52.08 -30.22
N ASN A 34 -4.84 51.45 -31.34
CA ASN A 34 -5.96 51.92 -32.18
C ASN A 34 -7.15 50.94 -32.18
N ASN A 35 -8.10 51.21 -31.29
CA ASN A 35 -9.54 51.02 -31.38
C ASN A 35 -10.07 49.95 -32.36
N HIS A 36 -10.31 48.74 -31.86
CA HIS A 36 -11.40 47.91 -32.37
C HIS A 36 -12.68 48.23 -31.55
N PRO A 37 -13.72 48.81 -32.17
CA PRO A 37 -15.00 49.06 -31.53
C PRO A 37 -15.83 47.77 -31.60
N ASP A 38 -15.55 46.78 -30.75
CA ASP A 38 -16.46 45.63 -30.53
C ASP A 38 -16.22 44.82 -29.25
N LEU A 39 -15.51 45.38 -28.27
CA LEU A 39 -15.39 44.78 -26.94
C LEU A 39 -15.93 45.73 -25.87
N ARG A 40 -17.24 46.02 -25.97
CA ARG A 40 -18.02 46.37 -24.78
C ARG A 40 -18.13 45.12 -23.91
N VAL A 41 -17.12 44.93 -23.08
CA VAL A 41 -17.18 44.00 -21.96
C VAL A 41 -18.25 44.55 -21.01
N SER A 42 -19.41 43.90 -21.01
CA SER A 42 -20.51 44.16 -20.07
C SER A 42 -19.97 44.18 -18.62
N PRO A 43 -20.49 45.03 -17.72
CA PRO A 43 -20.15 45.04 -16.29
C PRO A 43 -20.23 43.65 -15.65
N ALA A 44 -21.04 42.74 -16.21
CA ALA A 44 -21.15 41.35 -15.80
C ALA A 44 -19.83 40.55 -15.89
N LYS A 45 -18.87 40.92 -16.74
CA LYS A 45 -17.60 40.19 -16.89
C LYS A 45 -16.51 40.63 -15.90
N PHE A 46 -16.56 41.87 -15.41
CA PHE A 46 -15.73 42.30 -14.28
C PHE A 46 -16.21 41.66 -12.98
N ASP A 47 -17.53 41.51 -12.81
CA ASP A 47 -18.08 40.70 -11.72
C ASP A 47 -17.66 39.23 -11.83
N VAL A 48 -17.60 38.65 -13.03
CA VAL A 48 -17.17 37.26 -13.22
C VAL A 48 -15.67 37.08 -12.92
N LEU A 49 -14.81 38.03 -13.29
CA LEU A 49 -13.37 37.98 -12.99
C LEU A 49 -13.06 38.30 -11.53
N ALA A 50 -13.78 39.25 -10.92
CA ALA A 50 -13.68 39.55 -9.50
C ALA A 50 -14.26 38.42 -8.63
N LYS A 51 -15.33 37.76 -9.08
CA LYS A 51 -15.91 36.57 -8.44
C LYS A 51 -15.04 35.33 -8.64
N ALA A 52 -14.40 35.17 -9.80
CA ALA A 52 -13.40 34.12 -10.02
C ALA A 52 -12.12 34.35 -9.18
N ALA A 53 -11.70 35.61 -8.99
CA ALA A 53 -10.61 35.92 -8.08
C ALA A 53 -11.02 35.71 -6.61
N ASN A 54 -12.24 36.10 -6.22
CA ASN A 54 -12.78 35.80 -4.91
C ASN A 54 -12.95 34.29 -4.67
N ASP A 55 -13.31 33.50 -5.68
CA ASP A 55 -13.45 32.03 -5.60
C ASP A 55 -12.09 31.31 -5.58
N VAL A 56 -11.01 31.96 -6.05
CA VAL A 56 -9.64 31.42 -6.00
C VAL A 56 -8.95 31.74 -4.66
N PHE A 57 -9.27 32.88 -4.03
CA PHE A 57 -8.64 33.32 -2.78
C PHE A 57 -9.51 33.15 -1.53
N HIS A 58 -10.82 32.94 -1.65
CA HIS A 58 -11.60 32.29 -0.61
C HIS A 58 -11.44 30.79 -0.77
N SER A 59 -10.68 30.18 0.15
CA SER A 59 -11.04 28.85 0.65
C SER A 59 -12.52 28.93 0.98
N SER A 60 -13.39 28.41 0.10
CA SER A 60 -14.74 28.09 0.54
C SER A 60 -14.50 27.14 1.70
N LYS A 61 -14.70 27.62 2.94
CA LYS A 61 -14.79 26.78 4.13
C LYS A 61 -15.94 25.82 3.81
N GLY A 62 -15.62 24.72 3.13
CA GLY A 62 -16.53 23.63 2.89
C GLY A 62 -16.80 23.07 4.26
N VAL A 63 -17.88 23.51 4.88
CA VAL A 63 -18.32 22.94 6.15
C VAL A 63 -18.79 21.54 5.80
N VAL A 64 -17.87 20.58 5.89
CA VAL A 64 -18.22 19.17 5.89
C VAL A 64 -19.01 18.96 7.17
N ARG A 65 -20.33 18.83 7.03
CA ARG A 65 -21.22 18.63 8.19
C ARG A 65 -21.10 17.22 8.77
N GLU A 66 -20.58 16.28 7.99
CA GLU A 66 -20.49 14.88 8.35
C GLU A 66 -19.27 14.24 7.66
N HIS A 67 -18.43 13.56 8.42
CA HIS A 67 -17.27 12.85 7.87
C HIS A 67 -17.74 11.57 7.14
N PRO A 68 -17.15 11.20 5.99
CA PRO A 68 -17.56 9.98 5.27
C PRO A 68 -17.29 8.67 6.01
N ILE A 69 -16.20 8.60 6.79
CA ILE A 69 -15.77 7.39 7.52
C ILE A 69 -16.88 6.79 8.42
N PRO A 70 -17.59 7.54 9.27
CA PRO A 70 -18.66 6.97 10.10
C PRO A 70 -19.68 6.19 9.27
N ARG A 71 -20.16 6.78 8.17
CA ARG A 71 -21.10 6.10 7.26
C ARG A 71 -20.49 4.86 6.60
N LEU A 72 -19.21 4.90 6.25
CA LEU A 72 -18.50 3.73 5.69
C LEU A 72 -18.44 2.58 6.71
N MET A 73 -18.14 2.89 7.96
CA MET A 73 -18.11 1.93 9.07
C MET A 73 -19.49 1.36 9.35
N ASP A 74 -20.51 2.20 9.50
CA ASP A 74 -21.90 1.75 9.75
C ASP A 74 -22.40 0.83 8.63
N THR A 75 -22.19 1.26 7.37
CA THR A 75 -22.58 0.46 6.19
C THR A 75 -21.84 -0.88 6.14
N ALA A 76 -20.56 -0.89 6.51
CA ALA A 76 -19.76 -2.10 6.51
C ALA A 76 -20.15 -3.06 7.65
N GLU A 77 -20.46 -2.52 8.83
CA GLU A 77 -20.94 -3.29 9.96
C GLU A 77 -22.30 -3.93 9.66
N ASP A 78 -23.24 -3.18 9.07
CA ASP A 78 -24.53 -3.71 8.63
C ASP A 78 -24.36 -4.86 7.61
N LYS A 79 -23.45 -4.69 6.64
CA LYS A 79 -23.12 -5.74 5.66
C LYS A 79 -22.55 -6.98 6.34
N PHE A 80 -21.63 -6.82 7.28
CA PHE A 80 -21.01 -7.94 7.99
C PHE A 80 -22.00 -8.69 8.88
N ARG A 81 -22.81 -7.97 9.66
CA ARG A 81 -23.88 -8.54 10.49
C ARG A 81 -24.91 -9.28 9.62
N ALA A 82 -25.29 -8.70 8.48
CA ALA A 82 -26.18 -9.35 7.53
C ALA A 82 -25.57 -10.63 6.94
N LYS A 83 -24.26 -10.64 6.63
CA LYS A 83 -23.52 -11.81 6.17
C LYS A 83 -23.55 -12.92 7.22
N LEU A 84 -23.20 -12.62 8.48
CA LEU A 84 -23.23 -13.56 9.60
C LEU A 84 -24.63 -14.11 9.89
N LYS A 85 -25.66 -13.26 9.81
CA LYS A 85 -27.06 -13.66 10.08
C LYS A 85 -27.59 -14.66 9.06
N LYS A 86 -27.12 -14.59 7.81
CA LYS A 86 -27.57 -15.47 6.71
C LYS A 86 -26.91 -16.84 6.68
N GLN A 87 -25.88 -17.07 7.49
CA GLN A 87 -25.15 -18.34 7.53
C GLN A 87 -26.06 -19.49 7.96
N SER A 88 -26.02 -20.57 7.19
CA SER A 88 -26.74 -21.82 7.40
C SER A 88 -26.49 -22.38 8.80
N LYS A 89 -27.53 -22.96 9.41
CA LYS A 89 -27.46 -23.57 10.75
C LYS A 89 -27.55 -25.09 10.72
N THR A 90 -28.02 -25.64 9.60
CA THR A 90 -28.13 -27.09 9.40
C THR A 90 -27.52 -27.50 8.07
N LEU A 91 -27.12 -28.76 7.95
CA LEU A 91 -26.62 -29.34 6.70
C LEU A 91 -27.64 -29.17 5.55
N SER A 92 -28.94 -29.32 5.82
CA SER A 92 -29.98 -29.17 4.80
C SER A 92 -30.07 -27.73 4.27
N GLU A 93 -29.91 -26.74 5.15
CA GLU A 93 -29.84 -25.33 4.78
C GLU A 93 -28.57 -25.05 3.96
N ALA A 94 -27.40 -25.52 4.41
CA ALA A 94 -26.14 -25.34 3.71
C ALA A 94 -26.17 -25.95 2.30
N VAL A 95 -26.74 -27.16 2.15
CA VAL A 95 -26.93 -27.79 0.83
C VAL A 95 -27.86 -26.96 -0.06
N ARG A 96 -28.92 -26.38 0.49
CA ARG A 96 -29.87 -25.53 -0.25
C ARG A 96 -29.22 -24.22 -0.67
N GLU A 97 -28.48 -23.60 0.23
CA GLU A 97 -27.75 -22.36 -0.01
C GLU A 97 -26.67 -22.57 -1.07
N TYR A 98 -25.87 -23.63 -0.96
CA TYR A 98 -24.87 -24.00 -1.96
C TYR A 98 -25.50 -24.14 -3.36
N ARG A 99 -26.64 -24.85 -3.48
CA ARG A 99 -27.37 -24.98 -4.76
C ARG A 99 -27.90 -23.64 -5.25
N ARG A 100 -28.44 -22.81 -4.36
CA ARG A 100 -29.00 -21.50 -4.69
C ARG A 100 -27.90 -20.56 -5.21
N ARG A 101 -26.76 -20.54 -4.54
CA ARG A 101 -25.62 -19.65 -4.76
C ARG A 101 -24.82 -20.08 -5.99
N TYR A 102 -24.37 -21.33 -6.04
CA TYR A 102 -23.44 -21.83 -7.06
C TYR A 102 -24.09 -22.59 -8.21
N LYS A 103 -25.42 -22.78 -8.18
CA LYS A 103 -26.18 -23.50 -9.22
C LYS A 103 -25.68 -24.93 -9.45
N ARG A 104 -25.07 -25.54 -8.43
CA ARG A 104 -24.49 -26.89 -8.47
C ARG A 104 -24.84 -27.66 -7.21
N HIS A 105 -24.77 -28.98 -7.29
CA HIS A 105 -24.83 -29.82 -6.10
C HIS A 105 -23.50 -29.70 -5.33
N PRO A 106 -23.54 -29.72 -3.98
CA PRO A 106 -22.33 -29.81 -3.18
C PRO A 106 -21.48 -31.04 -3.56
N PRO A 107 -20.15 -30.98 -3.40
CA PRO A 107 -19.27 -32.09 -3.73
C PRO A 107 -19.51 -33.31 -2.82
N LYS A 108 -19.01 -34.46 -3.24
CA LYS A 108 -19.00 -35.67 -2.40
C LYS A 108 -18.20 -35.38 -1.11
N GLY A 109 -18.75 -35.77 0.04
CA GLY A 109 -18.14 -35.51 1.36
C GLY A 109 -18.52 -34.17 1.99
N PHE A 110 -19.46 -33.43 1.40
CA PHE A 110 -19.93 -32.14 1.96
C PHE A 110 -20.54 -32.27 3.36
N ASP A 111 -21.16 -33.39 3.68
CA ASP A 111 -21.66 -33.73 5.01
C ASP A 111 -20.53 -33.85 6.06
N ARG A 112 -19.40 -34.44 5.68
CA ARG A 112 -18.21 -34.54 6.54
C ARG A 112 -17.50 -33.20 6.69
N TRP A 113 -17.36 -32.45 5.60
CA TRP A 113 -16.87 -31.07 5.67
C TRP A 113 -17.76 -30.21 6.58
N TRP A 114 -19.08 -30.36 6.50
CA TRP A 114 -20.01 -29.66 7.39
C TRP A 114 -19.78 -30.04 8.85
N GLN A 115 -19.64 -31.33 9.15
CA GLN A 115 -19.31 -31.79 10.51
C GLN A 115 -18.01 -31.16 11.01
N PHE A 116 -16.93 -31.22 10.21
CA PHE A 116 -15.65 -30.59 10.53
C PHE A 116 -15.78 -29.08 10.79
N ALA A 117 -16.53 -28.37 9.94
CA ALA A 117 -16.75 -26.93 10.09
C ALA A 117 -17.46 -26.59 11.41
N GLN A 118 -18.42 -27.42 11.82
CA GLN A 118 -19.15 -27.24 13.08
C GLN A 118 -18.29 -27.53 14.31
N GLU A 119 -17.51 -28.62 14.26
CA GLU A 119 -16.56 -29.00 15.31
C GLU A 119 -15.47 -27.92 15.52
N ASN A 120 -15.08 -27.22 14.46
CA ASN A 120 -14.10 -26.13 14.50
C ASN A 120 -14.74 -24.73 14.61
N HIS A 121 -16.05 -24.66 14.89
CA HIS A 121 -16.77 -23.40 15.11
C HIS A 121 -16.64 -22.36 13.98
N VAL A 122 -16.52 -22.83 12.73
CA VAL A 122 -16.41 -21.97 11.54
C VAL A 122 -17.65 -21.07 11.44
N LYS A 123 -17.41 -19.76 11.31
CA LYS A 123 -18.51 -18.77 11.25
C LYS A 123 -19.07 -18.60 9.83
N MET A 124 -18.20 -18.60 8.84
CA MET A 124 -18.52 -18.31 7.43
C MET A 124 -18.69 -19.62 6.64
N VAL A 125 -19.73 -20.39 6.95
CA VAL A 125 -19.97 -21.71 6.34
C VAL A 125 -20.49 -21.62 4.90
N ASP A 126 -21.08 -20.50 4.47
CA ASP A 126 -21.64 -20.36 3.12
C ASP A 126 -20.81 -19.45 2.18
N GLU A 127 -19.74 -18.83 2.67
CA GLU A 127 -18.99 -17.78 1.95
C GLU A 127 -17.76 -18.34 1.21
N PHE A 128 -17.95 -19.27 0.27
CA PHE A 128 -16.87 -19.88 -0.52
C PHE A 128 -16.86 -19.40 -1.98
N ASP A 129 -17.31 -18.15 -2.22
CA ASP A 129 -17.49 -17.60 -3.57
C ASP A 129 -16.20 -17.55 -4.36
N GLY A 130 -15.11 -17.13 -3.72
CA GLY A 130 -13.78 -17.06 -4.31
C GLY A 130 -13.25 -18.42 -4.70
N LEU A 131 -13.43 -19.45 -3.86
CA LEU A 131 -13.07 -20.83 -4.19
C LEU A 131 -13.86 -21.33 -5.41
N VAL A 132 -15.18 -21.10 -5.42
CA VAL A 132 -16.02 -21.55 -6.52
C VAL A 132 -15.68 -20.81 -7.82
N SER A 133 -15.43 -19.50 -7.75
CA SER A 133 -15.00 -18.69 -8.89
C SER A 133 -13.65 -19.13 -9.46
N ASP A 134 -12.73 -19.57 -8.61
CA ASP A 134 -11.42 -20.07 -9.06
C ASP A 134 -11.54 -21.45 -9.73
N LEU A 135 -12.49 -22.29 -9.31
CA LEU A 135 -12.71 -23.62 -9.87
C LEU A 135 -13.62 -23.64 -11.11
N GLU A 136 -14.51 -22.65 -11.25
CA GLU A 136 -15.50 -22.55 -12.32
C GLU A 136 -14.91 -22.72 -13.74
N PRO A 137 -13.79 -22.08 -14.10
CA PRO A 137 -13.19 -22.20 -15.44
C PRO A 137 -12.83 -23.64 -15.80
N PHE A 138 -12.50 -24.46 -14.80
CA PHE A 138 -12.04 -25.84 -15.00
C PHE A 138 -13.19 -26.83 -15.16
N TRP A 139 -14.44 -26.44 -14.87
CA TRP A 139 -15.59 -27.34 -14.99
C TRP A 139 -15.93 -27.76 -16.42
N LEU A 140 -15.40 -27.05 -17.42
CA LEU A 140 -15.54 -27.40 -18.83
C LEU A 140 -14.56 -28.50 -19.26
N LEU A 141 -13.55 -28.81 -18.45
CA LEU A 141 -12.55 -29.83 -18.75
C LEU A 141 -12.98 -31.19 -18.18
N SER A 142 -12.67 -32.26 -18.90
CA SER A 142 -12.87 -33.62 -18.39
C SER A 142 -11.89 -33.90 -17.23
N GLY A 143 -12.22 -34.86 -16.37
CA GLY A 143 -11.31 -35.27 -15.29
C GLY A 143 -9.97 -35.80 -15.82
N GLU A 144 -9.97 -36.44 -16.99
CA GLU A 144 -8.75 -36.88 -17.68
C GLU A 144 -7.89 -35.68 -18.11
N GLU A 145 -8.52 -34.67 -18.70
CA GLU A 145 -7.85 -33.43 -19.13
C GLU A 145 -7.21 -32.71 -17.93
N ILE A 146 -7.94 -32.58 -16.82
CA ILE A 146 -7.43 -31.94 -15.59
C ILE A 146 -6.20 -32.70 -15.07
N ARG A 147 -6.27 -34.03 -14.95
CA ARG A 147 -5.14 -34.85 -14.48
C ARG A 147 -3.93 -34.69 -15.41
N ARG A 148 -4.16 -34.74 -16.72
CA ARG A 148 -3.08 -34.62 -17.72
C ARG A 148 -2.43 -33.23 -17.70
N ARG A 149 -3.22 -32.16 -17.63
CA ARG A 149 -2.72 -30.77 -17.49
C ARG A 149 -1.96 -30.57 -16.19
N THR A 150 -2.41 -31.16 -15.09
CA THR A 150 -1.72 -31.06 -13.79
C THR A 150 -0.32 -31.65 -13.86
N LEU A 151 -0.17 -32.85 -14.45
CA LEU A 151 1.14 -33.48 -14.61
C LEU A 151 2.06 -32.68 -15.54
N GLN A 152 1.54 -32.19 -16.66
CA GLN A 152 2.26 -31.32 -17.59
C GLN A 152 2.70 -30.00 -16.92
N ALA A 153 1.87 -29.40 -16.06
CA ALA A 153 2.26 -28.23 -15.30
C ALA A 153 3.42 -28.54 -14.35
N GLY A 154 3.43 -29.72 -13.72
CA GLY A 154 4.53 -30.16 -12.85
C GLY A 154 5.89 -30.30 -13.56
N GLU A 155 5.91 -30.42 -14.89
CA GLU A 155 7.13 -30.44 -15.71
C GLU A 155 7.72 -29.04 -15.95
N LEU A 156 7.00 -27.97 -15.60
CA LEU A 156 7.46 -26.61 -15.79
C LEU A 156 8.43 -26.17 -14.68
N PRO A 157 9.35 -25.22 -14.98
CA PRO A 157 10.22 -24.61 -13.98
C PRO A 157 9.44 -23.98 -12.82
N SER A 158 9.95 -24.17 -11.60
CA SER A 158 9.39 -23.66 -10.35
C SER A 158 7.93 -24.03 -10.11
N ILE A 159 7.55 -25.23 -10.53
CA ILE A 159 6.27 -25.87 -10.19
C ILE A 159 6.53 -27.17 -9.44
N HIS A 160 5.83 -27.34 -8.33
CA HIS A 160 5.96 -28.53 -7.48
C HIS A 160 4.61 -29.24 -7.40
N LEU A 161 4.63 -30.57 -7.35
CA LEU A 161 3.41 -31.35 -7.17
C LEU A 161 3.21 -31.72 -5.71
N VAL A 162 1.96 -31.67 -5.24
CA VAL A 162 1.51 -32.40 -4.06
C VAL A 162 0.66 -33.56 -4.56
N ARG A 163 1.15 -34.79 -4.32
CA ARG A 163 0.53 -36.03 -4.78
C ARG A 163 -0.12 -36.74 -3.60
N ILE A 164 -1.38 -37.13 -3.76
CA ILE A 164 -2.11 -37.96 -2.80
C ILE A 164 -2.29 -39.36 -3.38
N ARG A 165 -1.82 -40.40 -2.69
CA ARG A 165 -2.04 -41.81 -3.03
C ARG A 165 -2.33 -42.60 -1.77
N ASP A 166 -3.35 -43.45 -1.80
CA ASP A 166 -3.71 -44.35 -0.69
C ASP A 166 -3.87 -43.61 0.66
N GLY A 167 -4.40 -42.38 0.63
CA GLY A 167 -4.60 -41.55 1.82
C GLY A 167 -3.34 -40.86 2.36
N GLU A 168 -2.19 -40.99 1.70
CA GLU A 168 -0.95 -40.30 2.04
C GLU A 168 -0.60 -39.21 1.03
N SER A 169 -0.04 -38.09 1.51
CA SER A 169 0.41 -36.99 0.66
C SER A 169 1.94 -36.83 0.66
N ILE A 170 2.52 -36.73 -0.53
CA ILE A 170 3.95 -36.46 -0.76
C ILE A 170 4.14 -35.23 -1.65
N GLY A 171 5.20 -34.45 -1.41
CA GLY A 171 5.63 -33.40 -2.32
C GLY A 171 6.62 -33.97 -3.35
N LEU A 172 6.53 -33.52 -4.60
CA LEU A 172 7.36 -33.99 -5.70
C LEU A 172 7.82 -32.82 -6.56
N LYS A 173 9.03 -32.93 -7.09
CA LYS A 173 9.58 -32.08 -8.14
C LYS A 173 9.77 -32.97 -9.37
N LEU A 174 9.03 -32.73 -10.45
CA LEU A 174 9.18 -33.53 -11.68
C LEU A 174 10.30 -32.98 -12.58
N ASN A 175 10.45 -31.66 -12.64
CA ASN A 175 11.51 -31.04 -13.44
C ASN A 175 12.80 -30.89 -12.62
N HIS A 176 13.73 -31.82 -12.78
CA HIS A 176 15.05 -31.76 -12.15
C HIS A 176 16.08 -30.90 -12.89
N ALA A 177 15.77 -30.41 -14.10
CA ALA A 177 16.69 -29.65 -14.93
C ALA A 177 16.85 -28.18 -14.47
N TYR A 178 15.99 -27.72 -13.56
CA TYR A 178 16.07 -26.38 -12.99
C TYR A 178 16.56 -26.47 -11.55
N GLU A 179 17.56 -25.65 -11.18
CA GLU A 179 18.20 -25.63 -9.86
C GLU A 179 17.35 -24.91 -8.79
N ASP A 180 16.06 -25.21 -8.72
CA ASP A 180 15.28 -24.86 -7.53
C ASP A 180 15.67 -25.85 -6.41
N SER A 181 16.29 -25.38 -5.33
CA SER A 181 16.55 -26.21 -4.15
C SER A 181 15.21 -26.58 -3.49
N GLU A 182 14.97 -27.88 -3.35
CA GLU A 182 13.86 -28.47 -2.59
C GLU A 182 12.42 -28.16 -3.08
N ILE A 183 11.43 -28.78 -2.44
CA ILE A 183 10.01 -28.52 -2.68
C ILE A 183 9.68 -27.14 -2.10
N SER A 184 9.05 -26.26 -2.89
CA SER A 184 8.72 -24.92 -2.39
C SER A 184 7.91 -24.94 -1.09
N ALA A 185 8.18 -24.00 -0.19
CA ALA A 185 7.43 -23.80 1.06
C ALA A 185 5.91 -23.68 0.84
N ARG A 186 5.46 -23.19 -0.31
CA ARG A 186 4.04 -23.13 -0.70
C ARG A 186 3.42 -24.52 -0.85
N ALA A 187 4.09 -25.40 -1.59
CA ALA A 187 3.64 -26.79 -1.79
C ALA A 187 3.74 -27.60 -0.49
N GLN A 188 4.84 -27.42 0.26
CA GLN A 188 5.01 -28.09 1.54
C GLN A 188 3.98 -27.64 2.58
N GLY A 189 3.73 -26.33 2.70
CA GLY A 189 2.70 -25.80 3.59
C GLY A 189 1.30 -26.31 3.24
N PHE A 190 0.97 -26.43 1.95
CA PHE A 190 -0.29 -27.04 1.54
C PHE A 190 -0.40 -28.52 1.91
N ARG A 191 0.67 -29.28 1.66
CA ARG A 191 0.75 -30.69 2.08
C ARG A 191 0.52 -30.85 3.58
N ASP A 192 1.12 -29.99 4.39
CA ASP A 192 0.97 -30.03 5.85
C ASP A 192 -0.44 -29.65 6.31
N MET A 193 -1.11 -28.72 5.62
CA MET A 193 -2.50 -28.35 5.91
C MET A 193 -3.49 -29.48 5.63
N ILE A 194 -3.30 -30.22 4.54
CA ILE A 194 -4.26 -31.26 4.14
C ILE A 194 -4.03 -32.59 4.87
N LYS A 195 -2.85 -32.80 5.48
CA LYS A 195 -2.42 -34.05 6.10
C LYS A 195 -3.44 -34.64 7.09
N GLY A 196 -4.18 -33.79 7.79
CA GLY A 196 -5.20 -34.23 8.75
C GLY A 196 -6.40 -34.95 8.13
N PHE A 197 -6.66 -34.78 6.83
CA PHE A 197 -7.81 -35.34 6.14
C PHE A 197 -7.48 -36.00 4.80
N THR A 198 -6.21 -36.28 4.50
CA THR A 198 -5.79 -36.94 3.24
C THR A 198 -6.44 -38.31 3.05
N ALA A 199 -6.71 -39.04 4.13
CA ALA A 199 -7.39 -40.34 4.09
C ALA A 199 -8.83 -40.27 3.54
N GLU A 200 -9.44 -39.08 3.53
CA GLU A 200 -10.78 -38.87 2.97
C GLU A 200 -10.77 -38.45 1.49
N LEU A 201 -9.59 -38.13 0.95
CA LEU A 201 -9.42 -37.64 -0.41
C LEU A 201 -9.08 -38.79 -1.36
N PRO A 202 -9.59 -38.79 -2.59
CA PRO A 202 -9.18 -39.75 -3.60
C PRO A 202 -7.80 -39.43 -4.16
N ASP A 203 -7.22 -40.40 -4.88
CA ASP A 203 -5.95 -40.22 -5.59
C ASP A 203 -6.00 -39.05 -6.59
N MET A 204 -5.16 -38.05 -6.34
CA MET A 204 -5.05 -36.84 -7.14
C MET A 204 -3.67 -36.20 -7.03
N ASP A 205 -3.42 -35.24 -7.92
CA ASP A 205 -2.21 -34.43 -7.96
C ASP A 205 -2.62 -32.97 -7.95
N PHE A 206 -1.83 -32.13 -7.30
CA PHE A 206 -1.99 -30.67 -7.29
C PHE A 206 -0.70 -30.02 -7.78
N ALA A 207 -0.79 -29.15 -8.78
CA ALA A 207 0.36 -28.38 -9.25
C ALA A 207 0.43 -27.03 -8.55
N PHE A 208 1.48 -26.83 -7.76
CA PHE A 208 1.74 -25.62 -6.99
C PHE A 208 2.75 -24.73 -7.67
N ASN A 209 2.38 -23.47 -7.82
CA ASN A 209 3.31 -22.44 -8.21
C ASN A 209 4.32 -22.20 -7.07
N GLY A 210 5.60 -22.44 -7.34
CA GLY A 210 6.68 -22.18 -6.40
C GLY A 210 6.95 -20.69 -6.20
N ARG A 211 6.59 -19.85 -7.19
CA ARG A 211 6.83 -18.40 -7.20
C ARG A 211 5.71 -17.63 -6.49
N ALA A 212 5.95 -16.33 -6.26
CA ALA A 212 5.01 -15.48 -5.53
C ALA A 212 3.88 -14.97 -6.45
N GLU A 213 4.21 -14.65 -7.70
CA GLU A 213 3.30 -14.11 -8.69
C GLU A 213 2.42 -15.19 -9.32
N SER A 214 1.16 -14.86 -9.58
CA SER A 214 0.24 -15.73 -10.34
C SER A 214 0.76 -15.98 -11.76
N ARG A 215 0.46 -17.14 -12.35
CA ARG A 215 1.05 -17.54 -13.65
C ARG A 215 0.05 -17.88 -14.75
N VAL A 216 -1.22 -18.12 -14.45
CA VAL A 216 -2.18 -18.57 -15.47
C VAL A 216 -2.93 -17.37 -16.03
N ILE A 217 -2.64 -17.00 -17.28
CA ILE A 217 -3.27 -15.88 -17.99
C ILE A 217 -3.91 -16.43 -19.26
N VAL A 218 -5.21 -16.69 -19.22
CA VAL A 218 -5.91 -17.27 -20.36
C VAL A 218 -6.37 -16.16 -21.31
N ASN A 219 -6.08 -16.32 -22.60
CA ASN A 219 -6.57 -15.39 -23.62
C ASN A 219 -8.10 -15.32 -23.62
N TRP A 220 -8.66 -14.13 -23.87
CA TRP A 220 -10.09 -13.89 -23.81
C TRP A 220 -10.89 -14.84 -24.71
N GLU A 221 -10.37 -15.12 -25.91
CA GLU A 221 -10.99 -15.96 -26.92
C GLU A 221 -11.16 -17.40 -26.41
N HIS A 222 -10.21 -17.92 -25.62
CA HIS A 222 -10.26 -19.26 -25.05
C HIS A 222 -11.35 -19.40 -23.98
N LEU A 223 -11.60 -18.34 -23.22
CA LEU A 223 -12.67 -18.31 -22.22
C LEU A 223 -14.04 -18.08 -22.86
N LYS A 224 -14.13 -17.19 -23.85
CA LYS A 224 -15.40 -16.83 -24.48
C LYS A 224 -15.89 -17.89 -25.48
N TYR A 225 -14.98 -18.52 -26.20
CA TYR A 225 -15.26 -19.49 -27.25
C TYR A 225 -14.48 -20.79 -27.04
N PRO A 226 -14.66 -21.49 -25.91
CA PRO A 226 -13.86 -22.68 -25.58
C PRO A 226 -13.93 -23.75 -26.68
N ASN A 227 -15.10 -23.94 -27.29
CA ASN A 227 -15.32 -24.91 -28.39
C ASN A 227 -14.58 -24.57 -29.70
N LEU A 228 -14.13 -23.32 -29.88
CA LEU A 228 -13.40 -22.87 -31.08
C LEU A 228 -11.89 -22.79 -30.85
N THR A 229 -11.43 -23.14 -29.66
CA THR A 229 -10.02 -23.01 -29.25
C THR A 229 -9.46 -24.38 -28.88
N ASN A 230 -8.14 -24.56 -29.04
CA ASN A 230 -7.55 -25.83 -28.68
C ASN A 230 -7.55 -26.00 -27.15
N GLN A 231 -8.41 -26.90 -26.67
CA GLN A 231 -8.44 -27.35 -25.29
C GLN A 231 -7.89 -28.77 -25.13
N ASP A 232 -7.45 -29.41 -26.21
CA ASP A 232 -6.81 -30.71 -26.11
C ASP A 232 -5.29 -30.54 -25.93
N SER A 233 -4.83 -30.79 -24.71
CA SER A 233 -3.40 -30.75 -24.40
C SER A 233 -2.66 -32.08 -24.67
N SER A 234 -3.28 -33.08 -25.34
CA SER A 234 -2.74 -34.44 -25.55
C SER A 234 -1.39 -34.44 -26.26
N LYS A 235 -1.17 -33.45 -27.12
CA LYS A 235 0.08 -33.19 -27.83
C LYS A 235 1.19 -32.58 -26.96
N GLY A 236 0.94 -32.36 -25.68
CA GLY A 236 1.90 -31.80 -24.74
C GLY A 236 1.79 -30.28 -24.56
N ILE A 237 2.50 -29.77 -23.56
CA ILE A 237 2.46 -28.36 -23.19
C ILE A 237 3.05 -27.44 -24.27
N ALA A 238 4.02 -27.93 -25.05
CA ALA A 238 4.63 -27.14 -26.11
C ALA A 238 3.60 -26.75 -27.20
N GLU A 239 2.74 -27.68 -27.61
CA GLU A 239 1.67 -27.39 -28.57
C GLU A 239 0.67 -26.37 -27.99
N MET A 240 0.28 -26.56 -26.72
CA MET A 240 -0.67 -25.65 -26.04
C MET A 240 -0.13 -24.23 -25.92
N MET A 241 1.18 -24.09 -25.74
CA MET A 241 1.87 -22.82 -25.60
C MET A 241 2.34 -22.23 -26.94
N GLY A 242 2.15 -22.95 -28.05
CA GLY A 242 2.57 -22.53 -29.40
C GLY A 242 4.08 -22.62 -29.65
N GLY A 243 4.79 -23.49 -28.93
CA GLY A 243 6.23 -23.72 -29.09
C GLY A 243 6.92 -24.25 -27.83
N LYS A 244 8.24 -24.37 -27.88
CA LYS A 244 9.05 -24.75 -26.69
C LYS A 244 8.81 -23.76 -25.55
N PHE A 245 8.58 -24.27 -24.35
CA PHE A 245 8.41 -23.43 -23.16
C PHE A 245 9.75 -22.83 -22.71
N GLU A 246 9.74 -21.53 -22.47
CA GLU A 246 10.86 -20.77 -21.90
C GLU A 246 10.46 -20.28 -20.51
N ALA A 247 11.36 -20.40 -19.53
CA ALA A 247 11.03 -20.16 -18.12
C ALA A 247 10.72 -18.69 -17.83
N ASP A 248 11.52 -17.81 -18.42
CA ASP A 248 11.41 -16.36 -18.30
C ASP A 248 10.87 -15.75 -19.60
N TRP A 249 10.60 -14.45 -19.54
CA TRP A 249 10.18 -13.70 -20.73
C TRP A 249 11.34 -13.37 -21.69
N SER A 250 12.59 -13.50 -21.23
CA SER A 250 13.79 -13.01 -21.93
C SER A 250 13.51 -11.63 -22.52
N ASP A 251 13.97 -11.30 -23.73
CA ASP A 251 13.63 -10.02 -24.39
C ASP A 251 12.39 -10.11 -25.32
N LYS A 252 11.54 -11.14 -25.16
CA LYS A 252 10.50 -11.48 -26.17
C LYS A 252 9.15 -10.82 -25.90
N GLU A 253 8.71 -10.79 -24.66
CA GLU A 253 7.40 -10.26 -24.25
C GLU A 253 7.46 -9.87 -22.75
N ASN A 254 6.34 -9.52 -22.13
CA ASN A 254 6.24 -9.32 -20.68
C ASN A 254 4.86 -9.76 -20.18
N THR A 255 4.70 -9.83 -18.87
CA THR A 255 3.46 -10.26 -18.23
C THR A 255 2.27 -9.35 -18.61
N TRP A 256 2.47 -8.04 -18.75
CA TRP A 256 1.40 -7.12 -19.19
C TRP A 256 0.89 -7.41 -20.61
N ASP A 257 1.77 -7.69 -21.56
CA ASP A 257 1.40 -7.98 -22.95
C ASP A 257 0.67 -9.32 -23.07
N ALA A 258 1.01 -10.30 -22.25
CA ALA A 258 0.20 -11.50 -22.09
C ALA A 258 -1.16 -11.18 -21.43
N TRP A 259 -1.14 -10.44 -20.32
CA TRP A 259 -2.33 -10.12 -19.53
C TRP A 259 -3.39 -9.37 -20.33
N ARG A 260 -3.00 -8.35 -21.10
CA ARG A 260 -3.96 -7.55 -21.89
C ARG A 260 -4.71 -8.37 -22.93
N ARG A 261 -4.23 -9.55 -23.33
CA ARG A 261 -4.94 -10.49 -24.22
C ARG A 261 -6.08 -11.22 -23.51
N SER A 262 -6.10 -11.26 -22.18
CA SER A 262 -7.25 -11.74 -21.38
C SER A 262 -8.44 -10.78 -21.42
N CYS A 263 -8.20 -9.50 -21.76
CA CYS A 263 -9.26 -8.50 -21.89
C CYS A 263 -10.08 -8.67 -23.17
N PRO A 264 -11.38 -8.30 -23.16
CA PRO A 264 -12.20 -8.27 -24.36
C PRO A 264 -11.59 -7.42 -25.50
N PRO A 265 -11.64 -7.87 -26.77
CA PRO A 265 -10.97 -7.22 -27.91
C PRO A 265 -11.28 -5.74 -28.12
N ASN A 266 -12.45 -5.27 -27.67
CA ASN A 266 -12.92 -3.89 -27.83
C ASN A 266 -12.45 -2.93 -26.73
N THR A 267 -11.77 -3.42 -25.70
CA THR A 267 -11.34 -2.60 -24.55
C THR A 267 -10.10 -1.75 -24.84
N PRO A 268 -9.89 -0.65 -24.08
CA PRO A 268 -8.69 0.17 -24.17
C PRO A 268 -7.38 -0.63 -24.01
N ALA A 269 -7.29 -1.62 -23.12
CA ALA A 269 -6.08 -2.42 -22.92
C ALA A 269 -5.62 -3.20 -24.18
N ARG A 270 -6.55 -3.55 -25.07
CA ARG A 270 -6.22 -4.21 -26.34
C ARG A 270 -5.59 -3.25 -27.35
N ARG A 271 -5.65 -1.93 -27.13
CA ARG A 271 -5.07 -0.89 -27.98
C ARG A 271 -3.68 -0.47 -27.47
N LEU A 272 -2.63 -0.76 -28.24
CA LEU A 272 -1.21 -0.50 -27.88
C LEU A 272 -0.90 0.93 -27.41
N PHE A 273 -1.60 1.96 -27.94
CA PHE A 273 -1.35 3.34 -27.54
C PHE A 273 -2.04 3.75 -26.23
N SER A 274 -3.06 3.01 -25.78
CA SER A 274 -3.80 3.36 -24.56
C SER A 274 -3.05 2.96 -23.28
N SER A 275 -2.12 2.01 -23.37
CA SER A 275 -1.21 1.62 -22.27
C SER A 275 -0.04 2.59 -22.06
N ARG A 276 0.21 3.53 -22.98
CA ARG A 276 1.33 4.49 -22.91
C ARG A 276 0.99 5.81 -22.21
N ARG A 277 -0.25 5.98 -21.71
CA ARG A 277 -0.58 7.18 -20.94
C ARG A 277 0.21 7.13 -19.63
N ASN A 278 0.93 8.19 -19.32
CA ASN A 278 1.61 8.31 -18.04
C ASN A 278 0.53 8.38 -16.93
N PRO A 279 0.47 7.39 -16.00
CA PRO A 279 -0.53 7.35 -14.93
C PRO A 279 -0.35 8.48 -13.90
N PHE A 280 0.76 9.22 -13.98
CA PHE A 280 1.12 10.35 -13.12
C PHE A 280 0.91 11.71 -13.80
N VAL A 281 0.31 11.74 -15.00
CA VAL A 281 -0.23 13.01 -15.52
C VAL A 281 -1.44 13.34 -14.68
N ASN A 282 -1.26 14.27 -13.74
CA ASN A 282 -2.37 14.97 -13.11
C ASN A 282 -3.28 15.48 -14.23
N GLN A 283 -4.40 14.81 -14.47
CA GLN A 283 -5.48 15.46 -15.18
C GLN A 283 -5.91 16.62 -14.30
N VAL A 284 -5.88 17.83 -14.85
CA VAL A 284 -6.45 19.01 -14.20
C VAL A 284 -7.89 18.66 -13.88
N THR A 285 -8.12 18.31 -12.62
CA THR A 285 -9.44 17.92 -12.15
C THR A 285 -10.20 19.23 -12.04
N ASN A 286 -11.26 19.39 -12.83
CA ASN A 286 -12.11 20.56 -12.69
C ASN A 286 -12.87 20.42 -11.36
N TYR A 287 -12.36 21.06 -10.31
CA TYR A 287 -12.91 21.01 -8.95
C TYR A 287 -14.39 21.44 -8.89
N LEU A 288 -14.91 22.12 -9.92
CA LEU A 288 -16.31 22.53 -10.04
C LEU A 288 -17.24 21.44 -10.62
N SER A 289 -16.72 20.39 -11.27
CA SER A 289 -17.58 19.31 -11.81
C SER A 289 -17.94 18.24 -10.78
N LEU A 290 -17.17 18.09 -9.69
CA LEU A 290 -17.48 17.16 -8.59
C LEU A 290 -18.59 17.67 -7.65
N ALA A 291 -18.79 18.98 -7.57
CA ALA A 291 -19.94 19.55 -6.88
C ALA A 291 -21.25 19.27 -7.64
N ALA A 292 -21.18 19.08 -8.97
CA ALA A 292 -22.33 18.77 -9.82
C ALA A 292 -22.63 17.26 -9.94
N SER A 293 -21.71 16.37 -9.54
CA SER A 293 -21.87 14.91 -9.68
C SER A 293 -22.48 14.21 -8.45
N HIS A 294 -23.10 14.94 -7.52
CA HIS A 294 -23.92 14.38 -6.44
C HIS A 294 -25.28 13.83 -6.93
N SER A 295 -25.38 13.43 -8.20
CA SER A 295 -26.58 12.87 -8.80
C SER A 295 -26.33 11.42 -9.21
N ASN A 296 -26.79 10.50 -8.34
CA ASN A 296 -27.29 9.17 -8.67
C ASN A 296 -26.51 8.36 -9.71
N ASN A 297 -25.36 7.81 -9.32
CA ASN A 297 -24.96 6.49 -9.82
C ASN A 297 -24.08 5.78 -8.78
N THR A 298 -24.73 4.90 -8.03
CA THR A 298 -24.10 3.72 -7.46
C THR A 298 -23.66 2.81 -8.62
N ASP A 299 -22.53 2.13 -8.48
CA ASP A 299 -22.08 0.98 -9.29
C ASP A 299 -21.13 1.23 -10.48
N SER A 300 -20.42 2.35 -10.54
CA SER A 300 -19.22 2.44 -11.39
C SER A 300 -18.10 3.14 -10.65
N ALA A 301 -17.01 2.40 -10.37
CA ALA A 301 -15.75 2.94 -9.91
C ALA A 301 -15.10 3.78 -11.03
N THR A 302 -15.70 4.92 -11.35
CA THR A 302 -15.08 5.95 -12.17
C THR A 302 -13.99 6.61 -11.34
N PHE A 303 -12.75 6.18 -11.57
CA PHE A 303 -11.52 6.76 -11.04
C PHE A 303 -11.41 8.25 -11.46
N SER A 304 -12.03 9.14 -10.70
CA SER A 304 -11.41 10.44 -10.44
C SER A 304 -10.16 10.20 -9.58
N PRO A 305 -9.10 11.02 -9.68
CA PRO A 305 -8.04 10.99 -8.69
C PRO A 305 -8.70 11.14 -7.32
N ILE A 306 -8.57 10.10 -6.49
CA ILE A 306 -9.10 10.09 -5.13
C ILE A 306 -8.54 11.34 -4.46
N ASN A 307 -9.44 12.28 -4.18
CA ASN A 307 -9.10 13.48 -3.41
C ASN A 307 -8.71 13.03 -1.99
N GLU A 308 -7.93 13.83 -1.28
CA GLU A 308 -7.42 13.50 0.09
C GLU A 308 -8.56 13.22 1.09
N PHE A 309 -9.80 13.58 0.74
CA PHE A 309 -11.03 13.37 1.50
C PHE A 309 -12.03 12.39 0.83
N GLN A 310 -11.54 11.52 -0.04
CA GLN A 310 -12.29 10.38 -0.56
C GLN A 310 -11.62 9.09 -0.07
N PHE A 311 -12.44 8.15 0.42
CA PHE A 311 -11.94 6.93 1.04
C PHE A 311 -12.45 5.71 0.28
N MET A 312 -11.61 4.70 0.11
CA MET A 312 -12.02 3.47 -0.56
C MET A 312 -13.10 2.74 0.22
N THR A 313 -14.05 2.10 -0.47
CA THR A 313 -15.04 1.22 0.16
C THR A 313 -14.56 -0.24 0.25
N THR A 314 -13.54 -0.60 -0.54
CA THR A 314 -12.96 -1.95 -0.68
C THR A 314 -11.46 -1.84 -1.02
N THR A 315 -10.78 -2.92 -1.38
CA THR A 315 -9.36 -2.92 -1.77
C THR A 315 -9.14 -2.59 -3.26
N ASN A 316 -7.89 -2.47 -3.69
CA ASN A 316 -7.53 -2.24 -5.10
C ASN A 316 -7.65 -3.52 -5.97
N SER A 317 -8.15 -4.64 -5.44
CA SER A 317 -8.36 -5.86 -6.22
C SER A 317 -9.44 -5.72 -7.31
N VAL A 318 -10.30 -4.70 -7.20
CA VAL A 318 -11.39 -4.40 -8.13
C VAL A 318 -10.99 -3.45 -9.28
N ILE A 319 -9.70 -3.12 -9.41
CA ILE A 319 -9.23 -2.20 -10.47
C ILE A 319 -9.40 -2.84 -11.85
N ASP A 320 -10.28 -2.28 -12.67
CA ASP A 320 -10.42 -2.68 -14.08
C ASP A 320 -9.25 -2.15 -14.94
N PHE A 321 -8.19 -2.96 -15.05
CA PHE A 321 -7.06 -2.70 -15.94
C PHE A 321 -7.40 -2.84 -17.44
N CYS A 322 -8.51 -3.49 -17.81
CA CYS A 322 -8.96 -3.53 -19.20
C CYS A 322 -9.47 -2.15 -19.66
N ALA A 323 -10.22 -1.47 -18.79
CA ALA A 323 -10.69 -0.10 -19.01
C ALA A 323 -9.59 0.96 -18.75
N HIS A 324 -8.74 0.74 -17.75
CA HIS A 324 -7.71 1.69 -17.30
C HIS A 324 -6.29 1.12 -17.42
N PRO A 325 -5.82 0.79 -18.63
CA PRO A 325 -4.56 0.07 -18.82
C PRO A 325 -3.33 0.82 -18.30
N HIS A 326 -3.35 2.14 -18.21
CA HIS A 326 -2.22 2.93 -17.69
C HIS A 326 -1.88 2.62 -16.22
N LEU A 327 -2.84 2.13 -15.42
CA LEU A 327 -2.63 1.83 -14.01
C LEU A 327 -1.70 0.64 -13.77
N HIS A 328 -1.54 -0.25 -14.76
CA HIS A 328 -0.65 -1.43 -14.67
C HIS A 328 0.79 -1.04 -14.30
N ALA A 329 1.26 0.12 -14.77
CA ALA A 329 2.63 0.58 -14.56
C ALA A 329 2.96 0.81 -13.08
N SER A 330 1.96 0.88 -12.21
CA SER A 330 2.12 1.00 -10.76
C SER A 330 2.07 -0.34 -10.01
N GLN A 331 1.86 -1.45 -10.71
CA GLN A 331 1.61 -2.76 -10.14
C GLN A 331 2.72 -3.72 -10.56
N GLY A 332 3.51 -4.15 -9.58
CA GLY A 332 4.74 -4.89 -9.83
C GLY A 332 4.56 -6.25 -10.52
N HIS A 333 3.42 -6.93 -10.33
CA HIS A 333 3.20 -8.26 -10.92
C HIS A 333 3.12 -8.26 -12.45
N PHE A 334 2.71 -7.15 -13.06
CA PHE A 334 2.73 -7.02 -14.52
C PHE A 334 4.15 -6.93 -15.10
N PHE A 335 5.14 -6.78 -14.24
CA PHE A 335 6.55 -6.76 -14.58
C PHE A 335 7.27 -8.02 -14.10
N SER A 336 6.55 -9.09 -13.71
CA SER A 336 7.17 -10.37 -13.31
C SER A 336 8.08 -10.91 -14.42
N ASP A 337 9.21 -11.48 -14.02
CA ASP A 337 10.23 -12.02 -14.92
C ASP A 337 9.88 -13.45 -15.39
N TRP A 338 8.80 -14.03 -14.86
CA TRP A 338 8.40 -15.42 -15.11
C TRP A 338 7.33 -15.55 -16.19
N ARG A 339 7.52 -16.52 -17.10
CA ARG A 339 6.57 -16.76 -18.18
C ARG A 339 5.23 -17.28 -17.66
N SER A 340 4.16 -16.60 -18.06
CA SER A 340 2.78 -17.00 -17.81
C SER A 340 2.30 -18.08 -18.77
N LEU A 341 1.33 -18.89 -18.34
CA LEU A 341 0.65 -19.87 -19.17
C LEU A 341 -0.56 -19.24 -19.88
N SER A 342 -0.56 -19.27 -21.21
CA SER A 342 -1.61 -18.72 -22.07
C SER A 342 -2.84 -19.63 -22.20
N ALA A 343 -2.76 -20.83 -21.62
CA ALA A 343 -3.82 -21.83 -21.59
C ALA A 343 -4.20 -22.18 -20.15
N LEU A 344 -5.41 -22.70 -19.96
CA LEU A 344 -5.98 -22.96 -18.64
C LEU A 344 -5.34 -24.18 -17.97
N TYR A 345 -4.28 -24.00 -17.19
CA TYR A 345 -3.66 -25.07 -16.40
C TYR A 345 -4.09 -24.96 -14.93
N PRO A 346 -4.47 -26.08 -14.27
CA PRO A 346 -4.82 -26.05 -12.85
C PRO A 346 -3.56 -25.78 -12.04
N MET A 347 -3.43 -24.57 -11.51
CA MET A 347 -2.27 -24.13 -10.77
C MET A 347 -2.68 -23.47 -9.47
N PHE A 348 -2.12 -23.92 -8.36
CA PHE A 348 -2.45 -23.45 -7.03
C PHE A 348 -1.43 -22.41 -6.56
N THR A 349 -1.93 -21.26 -6.12
CA THR A 349 -1.14 -20.11 -5.67
C THR A 349 -1.81 -19.49 -4.43
N PRO A 350 -1.09 -18.94 -3.44
CA PRO A 350 -1.74 -18.41 -2.23
C PRO A 350 -2.64 -17.16 -2.43
N ALA A 351 -2.41 -16.39 -3.49
CA ALA A 351 -3.22 -15.22 -3.83
C ALA A 351 -3.29 -15.02 -5.35
N ARG A 352 -4.27 -14.24 -5.78
CA ARG A 352 -4.57 -14.01 -7.20
C ARG A 352 -4.90 -12.55 -7.46
N ALA A 353 -4.27 -11.96 -8.48
CA ALA A 353 -4.68 -10.65 -9.01
C ALA A 353 -5.76 -10.82 -10.09
N GLN A 354 -6.53 -9.76 -10.36
CA GLN A 354 -7.55 -9.77 -11.40
C GLN A 354 -6.98 -10.20 -12.77
N GLY A 355 -7.71 -11.04 -13.49
CA GLY A 355 -7.34 -11.55 -14.82
C GLY A 355 -6.45 -12.80 -14.82
N PHE A 356 -5.85 -13.15 -13.69
CA PHE A 356 -5.19 -14.45 -13.51
C PHE A 356 -6.21 -15.54 -13.14
N MET A 357 -5.90 -16.79 -13.48
CA MET A 357 -6.78 -17.96 -13.36
C MET A 357 -6.19 -19.06 -12.46
N ASP A 358 -5.18 -18.70 -11.67
CA ASP A 358 -4.66 -19.54 -10.59
C ASP A 358 -5.78 -19.87 -9.57
N ILE A 359 -5.66 -21.00 -8.87
CA ILE A 359 -6.60 -21.42 -7.83
C ILE A 359 -6.03 -21.01 -6.48
N ARG A 360 -6.73 -20.12 -5.76
CA ARG A 360 -6.27 -19.61 -4.47
C ARG A 360 -6.34 -20.69 -3.40
N VAL A 361 -5.33 -20.72 -2.54
CA VAL A 361 -5.30 -21.55 -1.33
C VAL A 361 -4.82 -20.74 -0.14
N PRO A 362 -5.06 -21.21 1.10
CA PRO A 362 -4.41 -20.64 2.26
C PRO A 362 -2.88 -20.60 2.09
N SER A 363 -2.28 -19.49 2.51
CA SER A 363 -0.84 -19.34 2.45
C SER A 363 -0.14 -20.20 3.49
N HIS A 364 0.99 -20.80 3.10
CA HIS A 364 1.96 -21.36 4.04
C HIS A 364 2.40 -20.38 5.13
N TYR A 365 2.37 -19.05 4.92
CA TYR A 365 2.67 -18.07 5.97
C TYR A 365 1.66 -18.07 7.12
N TYR A 366 0.43 -18.50 6.87
CA TYR A 366 -0.64 -18.53 7.88
C TYR A 366 -0.67 -19.84 8.66
N TYR A 367 -0.05 -20.89 8.12
CA TYR A 367 -0.04 -22.22 8.74
C TYR A 367 1.34 -22.59 9.31
N GLY A 368 2.40 -22.36 8.53
CA GLY A 368 3.78 -22.50 8.98
C GLY A 368 4.11 -21.38 9.94
N SER A 369 3.96 -21.65 11.24
CA SER A 369 4.18 -20.66 12.28
C SER A 369 5.64 -20.21 12.28
N THR A 370 5.88 -18.91 12.07
CA THR A 370 7.23 -18.36 12.00
C THR A 370 7.32 -16.99 12.67
N GLN A 371 8.50 -16.65 13.17
CA GLN A 371 8.76 -15.38 13.85
C GLN A 371 8.49 -14.15 12.98
N ARG A 372 8.47 -14.30 11.65
CA ARG A 372 8.25 -13.20 10.70
C ARG A 372 6.78 -12.95 10.34
N TYR A 373 5.90 -13.94 10.54
CA TYR A 373 4.53 -13.89 10.00
C TYR A 373 3.44 -14.30 11.00
N THR A 374 3.80 -14.76 12.20
CA THR A 374 2.85 -15.31 13.17
C THR A 374 2.87 -14.51 14.46
N TYR A 375 1.71 -13.96 14.83
CA TYR A 375 1.50 -13.29 16.11
C TYR A 375 1.71 -14.28 17.27
N GLY A 376 2.46 -13.89 18.30
CA GLY A 376 2.64 -14.71 19.50
C GLY A 376 3.51 -15.95 19.31
N TRP A 377 4.23 -16.08 18.18
CA TRP A 377 5.11 -17.23 17.95
C TRP A 377 6.35 -17.18 18.85
N ASP A 378 6.45 -18.14 19.77
CA ASP A 378 7.64 -18.37 20.58
C ASP A 378 8.62 -19.28 19.84
N SER A 379 9.62 -18.69 19.20
CA SER A 379 10.64 -19.43 18.45
C SER A 379 11.55 -20.30 19.32
N VAL A 380 11.55 -20.13 20.65
CA VAL A 380 12.37 -20.93 21.58
C VAL A 380 11.63 -22.20 21.96
N ASN A 381 10.35 -22.07 22.34
CA ASN A 381 9.53 -23.21 22.77
C ASN A 381 8.74 -23.86 21.62
N LEU A 382 8.74 -23.26 20.44
CA LEU A 382 8.01 -23.71 19.24
C LEU A 382 6.50 -23.81 19.46
N GLU A 383 5.94 -22.82 20.17
CA GLU A 383 4.52 -22.73 20.47
C GLU A 383 3.96 -21.34 20.10
N ILE A 384 2.66 -21.29 19.81
CA ILE A 384 1.93 -20.04 19.61
C ILE A 384 1.30 -19.65 20.95
N LYS A 385 1.61 -18.45 21.43
CA LYS A 385 0.97 -17.84 22.60
C LYS A 385 -0.23 -17.01 22.16
N ASP A 386 -1.28 -17.04 22.97
CA ASP A 386 -2.50 -16.25 22.72
C ASP A 386 -2.23 -14.74 22.69
N VAL A 387 -1.27 -14.28 23.50
CA VAL A 387 -0.81 -12.88 23.55
C VAL A 387 0.69 -12.86 23.32
N ASP A 388 1.12 -12.05 22.35
CA ASP A 388 2.54 -11.86 22.07
C ASP A 388 3.22 -11.18 23.27
N PRO A 389 4.38 -11.68 23.74
CA PRO A 389 5.12 -11.03 24.83
C PRO A 389 5.48 -9.56 24.59
N MET A 390 5.48 -9.11 23.33
CA MET A 390 5.77 -7.73 22.92
C MET A 390 4.49 -6.90 22.70
N GLU A 391 3.30 -7.46 22.96
CA GLU A 391 2.04 -6.74 22.84
C GLU A 391 1.99 -5.54 23.79
N VAL A 392 1.36 -4.46 23.33
CA VAL A 392 1.23 -3.20 24.06
C VAL A 392 -0.25 -2.85 24.18
N PRO A 393 -0.78 -2.58 25.39
CA PRO A 393 -2.16 -2.13 25.56
C PRO A 393 -2.50 -0.94 24.66
N TRP A 394 -3.72 -0.91 24.12
CA TRP A 394 -4.17 0.09 23.15
C TRP A 394 -3.86 1.54 23.56
N GLU A 395 -4.11 1.88 24.83
CA GLU A 395 -3.87 3.19 25.40
C GLU A 395 -2.41 3.64 25.34
N ASP A 396 -1.46 2.70 25.38
CA ASP A 396 -0.02 2.93 25.40
C ASP A 396 0.61 2.83 24.01
N LYS A 397 -0.15 2.43 22.99
CA LYS A 397 0.32 2.39 21.60
C LYS A 397 0.58 3.80 21.07
N LEU A 398 1.64 3.93 20.28
CA LEU A 398 2.04 5.16 19.60
C LEU A 398 1.05 5.50 18.48
N ASP A 399 0.58 6.75 18.46
CA ASP A 399 -0.24 7.36 17.40
C ASP A 399 0.57 7.62 16.11
N LYS A 400 1.16 6.57 15.54
CA LYS A 400 1.92 6.63 14.30
C LYS A 400 1.50 5.55 13.31
N VAL A 401 1.67 5.89 12.03
CA VAL A 401 1.64 4.97 10.90
C VAL A 401 2.98 4.26 10.82
N PHE A 402 2.97 2.95 10.96
CA PHE A 402 4.18 2.14 10.98
C PHE A 402 4.25 1.16 9.82
N TRP A 403 5.44 1.08 9.22
CA TRP A 403 5.77 0.04 8.26
C TRP A 403 7.29 -0.20 8.21
N ARG A 404 7.66 -1.48 8.20
CA ARG A 404 9.00 -1.95 7.87
C ARG A 404 8.90 -3.08 6.86
N GLY A 405 9.82 -3.11 5.89
CA GLY A 405 9.89 -4.14 4.87
C GLY A 405 11.12 -3.98 3.98
N ALA A 406 11.41 -4.99 3.18
CA ALA A 406 12.45 -4.89 2.17
C ALA A 406 11.93 -4.20 0.91
N THR A 407 12.83 -3.78 0.02
CA THR A 407 12.49 -3.31 -1.35
C THR A 407 12.02 -4.45 -2.25
N THR A 408 11.59 -5.59 -1.69
CA THR A 408 10.99 -6.68 -2.44
C THR A 408 9.68 -6.21 -3.06
N GLY A 409 9.47 -6.54 -4.33
CA GLY A 409 8.19 -6.38 -4.98
C GLY A 409 8.33 -5.94 -6.42
N GLY A 410 7.42 -6.46 -7.24
CA GLY A 410 7.44 -6.39 -8.69
C GLY A 410 8.65 -7.06 -9.33
N GLY A 411 8.43 -7.67 -10.50
CA GLY A 411 9.57 -8.15 -11.29
C GLY A 411 10.31 -6.98 -11.92
N SER A 412 11.14 -7.25 -12.90
CA SER A 412 11.86 -6.22 -13.62
C SER A 412 11.86 -6.47 -15.13
N HIS A 413 10.74 -6.99 -15.63
CA HIS A 413 10.56 -7.24 -17.06
C HIS A 413 9.34 -6.51 -17.64
N PRO A 414 9.52 -5.43 -18.41
CA PRO A 414 10.80 -4.75 -18.72
C PRO A 414 11.40 -4.00 -17.53
N ARG A 415 12.71 -3.72 -17.59
CA ARG A 415 13.46 -3.04 -16.52
C ARG A 415 13.02 -1.58 -16.36
N GLY A 416 13.24 -1.04 -15.17
CA GLY A 416 13.13 0.39 -14.88
C GLY A 416 11.78 0.87 -14.33
N PHE A 417 10.83 -0.04 -14.10
CA PHE A 417 9.53 0.27 -13.50
C PHE A 417 9.53 0.18 -11.96
N ALA A 418 10.60 -0.34 -11.35
CA ALA A 418 10.72 -0.49 -9.90
C ALA A 418 10.32 0.77 -9.09
N PRO A 419 10.71 2.00 -9.46
CA PRO A 419 10.28 3.19 -8.73
C PRO A 419 8.75 3.33 -8.63
N GLN A 420 7.98 2.75 -9.56
CA GLN A 420 6.53 2.87 -9.61
C GLN A 420 5.79 1.84 -8.76
N TYR A 421 6.50 0.87 -8.17
CA TYR A 421 5.85 -0.15 -7.36
C TYR A 421 5.34 0.41 -6.04
N GLN A 422 4.33 -0.28 -5.52
CA GLN A 422 3.52 0.14 -4.39
C GLN A 422 4.35 0.67 -3.20
N ARG A 423 5.31 -0.14 -2.73
CA ARG A 423 6.17 0.19 -1.57
C ARG A 423 7.09 1.39 -1.84
N HIS A 424 7.69 1.45 -3.03
CA HIS A 424 8.55 2.56 -3.42
C HIS A 424 7.79 3.89 -3.45
N ARG A 425 6.58 3.91 -4.02
CA ARG A 425 5.75 5.12 -4.04
C ARG A 425 5.30 5.54 -2.64
N PHE A 426 4.86 4.58 -1.84
CA PHE A 426 4.44 4.86 -0.46
C PHE A 426 5.59 5.46 0.35
N LEU A 427 6.79 4.88 0.28
CA LEU A 427 7.95 5.37 1.04
C LEU A 427 8.44 6.73 0.57
N ARG A 428 8.38 7.02 -0.73
CA ARG A 428 8.69 8.37 -1.22
C ARG A 428 7.71 9.41 -0.69
N MET A 429 6.42 9.07 -0.61
CA MET A 429 5.43 9.98 -0.03
C MET A 429 5.64 10.16 1.47
N SER A 430 5.79 9.06 2.22
CA SER A 430 5.89 9.09 3.69
C SER A 430 7.23 9.59 4.21
N SER A 431 8.20 9.80 3.31
CA SER A 431 9.52 10.35 3.63
C SER A 431 9.77 11.69 2.91
N ASP A 432 8.75 12.27 2.27
CA ASP A 432 8.87 13.57 1.61
C ASP A 432 9.06 14.66 2.66
N GLN A 433 10.19 15.37 2.57
CA GLN A 433 10.59 16.46 3.46
C GLN A 433 10.39 17.85 2.82
N SER A 434 9.60 17.92 1.74
CA SER A 434 9.32 19.16 1.02
C SER A 434 8.40 20.09 1.80
N ASN A 435 8.86 21.30 2.09
CA ASN A 435 8.03 22.37 2.66
C ASN A 435 7.14 23.09 1.63
N THR A 436 7.24 22.71 0.36
CA THR A 436 6.47 23.28 -0.76
C THR A 436 5.28 22.42 -1.18
N THR A 437 5.26 21.16 -0.75
CA THR A 437 4.16 20.22 -0.99
C THR A 437 3.23 20.26 0.22
N TYR A 438 1.94 20.52 -0.02
CA TYR A 438 0.93 20.62 1.04
C TYR A 438 -0.10 19.50 0.91
N ARG A 439 -0.58 19.05 2.06
CA ARG A 439 -1.73 18.15 2.19
C ARG A 439 -2.87 18.87 2.89
N THR A 440 -4.09 18.68 2.40
CA THR A 440 -5.30 19.20 3.02
C THR A 440 -5.77 18.19 4.06
N VAL A 441 -5.71 18.58 5.32
CA VAL A 441 -6.13 17.76 6.45
C VAL A 441 -7.43 18.31 7.01
N THR A 442 -8.43 17.43 7.13
CA THR A 442 -9.76 17.72 7.65
C THR A 442 -9.95 17.06 9.01
N PHE A 443 -10.37 17.84 10.00
CA PHE A 443 -10.49 17.39 11.39
C PHE A 443 -11.62 18.15 12.10
N SER A 444 -12.08 17.63 13.25
CA SER A 444 -13.13 18.24 14.06
C SER A 444 -12.60 19.43 14.87
N ASP A 445 -13.25 20.59 14.77
CA ASP A 445 -12.92 21.80 15.54
C ASP A 445 -14.19 22.45 16.13
N PRO A 446 -14.34 22.52 17.48
CA PRO A 446 -13.43 21.97 18.50
C PRO A 446 -13.35 20.43 18.46
N PRO A 447 -12.36 19.80 19.12
CA PRO A 447 -12.23 18.35 19.18
C PRO A 447 -13.54 17.68 19.63
N ASN A 448 -13.88 16.54 19.02
CA ASN A 448 -15.11 15.78 19.29
C ASN A 448 -16.42 16.53 18.96
N SER A 449 -16.37 17.53 18.09
CA SER A 449 -17.57 18.20 17.57
C SER A 449 -17.95 17.70 16.17
N ASN A 450 -19.22 17.93 15.78
CA ASN A 450 -19.71 17.65 14.42
C ASN A 450 -19.35 18.76 13.42
N ARG A 451 -18.39 19.61 13.74
CA ARG A 451 -17.92 20.68 12.88
C ARG A 451 -16.52 20.32 12.38
N TYR A 452 -16.41 20.01 11.10
CA TYR A 452 -15.13 19.74 10.47
C TYR A 452 -14.60 20.99 9.76
N ILE A 453 -13.30 21.23 9.94
CA ILE A 453 -12.54 22.26 9.21
C ILE A 453 -11.39 21.59 8.46
N SER A 454 -10.94 22.22 7.39
CA SER A 454 -9.81 21.75 6.59
C SER A 454 -8.73 22.82 6.54
N THR A 455 -7.47 22.42 6.72
CA THR A 455 -6.31 23.31 6.58
C THR A 455 -5.21 22.64 5.76
N LYS A 456 -4.31 23.43 5.19
CA LYS A 456 -3.18 22.95 4.39
C LYS A 456 -1.95 22.87 5.28
N VAL A 457 -1.36 21.69 5.36
CA VAL A 457 -0.17 21.42 6.17
C VAL A 457 0.97 20.97 5.24
N PRO A 458 2.20 21.50 5.40
CA PRO A 458 3.38 20.96 4.72
C PRO A 458 3.53 19.45 4.97
N ILE A 459 3.83 18.69 3.91
CA ILE A 459 3.93 17.23 4.01
C ILE A 459 5.08 16.78 4.92
N SER A 460 6.17 17.54 4.96
CA SER A 460 7.31 17.32 5.87
C SER A 460 6.88 17.22 7.33
N GLN A 461 6.10 18.21 7.78
CA GLN A 461 5.59 18.28 9.15
C GLN A 461 4.68 17.08 9.48
N LEU A 462 3.78 16.73 8.57
CA LEU A 462 2.92 15.56 8.75
C LEU A 462 3.76 14.28 8.83
N ASN A 463 4.72 14.09 7.91
CA ASN A 463 5.57 12.91 7.90
C ASN A 463 6.39 12.77 9.19
N ASP A 464 6.97 13.86 9.69
CA ASP A 464 7.76 13.85 10.93
C ASP A 464 6.90 13.48 12.15
N GLU A 465 5.65 13.96 12.18
CA GLU A 465 4.74 13.76 13.32
C GLU A 465 4.13 12.35 13.32
N ILE A 466 3.63 11.86 12.17
CA ILE A 466 2.79 10.65 12.13
C ILE A 466 3.38 9.47 11.36
N MET A 467 4.44 9.64 10.56
CA MET A 467 5.01 8.54 9.76
C MET A 467 6.26 7.95 10.40
N ASP A 468 6.23 6.64 10.65
CA ASP A 468 7.41 5.84 10.96
C ASP A 468 7.52 4.66 10.00
N VAL A 469 7.95 4.99 8.78
CA VAL A 469 7.94 4.09 7.62
C VAL A 469 9.31 4.08 6.97
N ALA A 470 9.89 2.89 6.76
CA ALA A 470 11.21 2.76 6.14
C ALA A 470 11.46 1.38 5.52
N PHE A 471 12.37 1.33 4.54
CA PHE A 471 12.94 0.07 4.07
C PHE A 471 13.99 -0.43 5.06
N VAL A 472 14.08 -1.74 5.25
CA VAL A 472 15.08 -2.35 6.15
C VAL A 472 16.17 -3.12 5.41
N LYS A 473 15.93 -3.41 4.12
CA LYS A 473 16.86 -4.14 3.27
C LYS A 473 16.68 -3.73 1.82
N ALA A 474 17.77 -3.32 1.20
CA ALA A 474 17.85 -3.13 -0.24
C ALA A 474 18.04 -4.50 -0.89
N VAL A 475 17.03 -4.94 -1.62
CA VAL A 475 17.05 -6.10 -2.50
C VAL A 475 16.75 -5.62 -3.93
N THR A 476 17.09 -6.45 -4.92
CA THR A 476 16.85 -6.15 -6.35
C THR A 476 17.41 -4.78 -6.77
N THR A 477 18.57 -4.38 -6.23
CA THR A 477 19.16 -3.06 -6.50
C THR A 477 19.57 -2.90 -7.97
N ALA A 478 19.98 -3.99 -8.61
CA ALA A 478 20.35 -4.05 -10.02
C ALA A 478 19.20 -3.70 -10.99
N THR A 479 17.94 -3.83 -10.56
CA THR A 479 16.76 -3.54 -11.38
C THR A 479 16.23 -2.13 -11.19
N TYR A 480 16.70 -1.44 -10.15
CA TYR A 480 16.34 -0.06 -9.87
C TYR A 480 17.12 0.90 -10.80
N PRO A 481 16.45 1.88 -11.44
CA PRO A 481 17.13 2.89 -12.25
C PRO A 481 18.20 3.65 -11.46
N GLY A 482 19.45 3.54 -11.89
CA GLY A 482 20.58 4.16 -11.20
C GLY A 482 21.17 3.32 -10.07
N GLY A 483 20.78 2.04 -9.95
CA GLY A 483 21.40 1.07 -9.04
C GLY A 483 21.04 1.28 -7.57
N GLU A 484 21.88 0.70 -6.70
CA GLU A 484 21.72 0.74 -5.26
C GLU A 484 21.82 2.17 -4.70
N GLU A 485 22.74 2.98 -5.25
CA GLU A 485 22.94 4.36 -4.80
C GLU A 485 21.70 5.22 -5.05
N ALA A 486 21.06 5.07 -6.22
CA ALA A 486 19.82 5.76 -6.52
C ALA A 486 18.67 5.27 -5.62
N LEU A 487 18.58 3.96 -5.39
CA LEU A 487 17.55 3.37 -4.53
C LEU A 487 17.63 3.91 -3.09
N ILE A 488 18.84 3.94 -2.52
CA ILE A 488 19.12 4.45 -1.16
C ILE A 488 18.89 5.97 -1.09
N ARG A 489 19.28 6.72 -2.12
CA ARG A 489 19.02 8.17 -2.18
C ARG A 489 17.53 8.48 -2.24
N ASP A 490 16.75 7.71 -2.99
CA ASP A 490 15.36 8.02 -3.27
C ASP A 490 14.40 7.59 -2.14
N HIS A 491 14.85 6.80 -1.15
CA HIS A 491 13.97 6.26 -0.09
C HIS A 491 14.63 6.30 1.29
N ARG A 492 13.79 6.36 2.34
CA ARG A 492 14.25 6.19 3.72
C ARG A 492 14.57 4.72 4.02
N PHE A 493 15.74 4.49 4.61
CA PHE A 493 16.16 3.21 5.18
C PHE A 493 16.32 3.32 6.69
N ASP A 494 16.06 2.23 7.41
CA ASP A 494 16.14 2.15 8.87
C ASP A 494 16.38 0.69 9.30
N ASP A 495 16.58 0.45 10.59
CA ASP A 495 16.92 -0.87 11.12
C ASP A 495 15.78 -1.89 10.97
N THR A 496 16.17 -3.17 10.90
CA THR A 496 15.21 -4.28 10.92
C THR A 496 14.54 -4.37 12.28
N VAL A 497 13.21 -4.49 12.28
CA VAL A 497 12.39 -4.54 13.48
C VAL A 497 11.73 -5.93 13.59
N PRO A 498 11.84 -6.63 14.74
CA PRO A 498 11.10 -7.86 14.99
C PRO A 498 9.60 -7.68 14.78
N LEU A 499 8.87 -8.74 14.42
CA LEU A 499 7.42 -8.63 14.19
C LEU A 499 6.71 -8.10 15.44
N GLY A 500 7.06 -8.59 16.64
CA GLY A 500 6.44 -8.18 17.90
C GLY A 500 6.56 -6.68 18.23
N GLU A 501 7.62 -6.02 17.78
CA GLU A 501 7.79 -4.57 17.96
C GLU A 501 6.79 -3.74 17.13
N HIS A 502 6.08 -4.34 16.17
CA HIS A 502 5.03 -3.64 15.42
C HIS A 502 3.83 -3.34 16.34
N TRP A 503 3.57 -4.16 17.36
CA TRP A 503 2.40 -4.06 18.22
C TRP A 503 2.34 -2.76 19.03
N LYS A 504 3.46 -2.05 19.22
CA LYS A 504 3.48 -0.74 19.90
C LYS A 504 2.89 0.41 19.09
N TYR A 505 2.53 0.21 17.81
CA TYR A 505 2.00 1.26 16.94
C TYR A 505 0.51 1.05 16.68
N ARG A 506 -0.27 2.13 16.67
CA ARG A 506 -1.71 2.05 16.42
C ARG A 506 -2.07 1.70 14.99
N TYR A 507 -1.30 2.13 13.99
CA TYR A 507 -1.65 1.92 12.58
C TYR A 507 -0.56 1.12 11.87
N LEU A 508 -0.90 -0.10 11.43
CA LEU A 508 0.02 -0.99 10.73
C LEU A 508 -0.34 -1.06 9.26
N VAL A 509 0.53 -0.51 8.41
CA VAL A 509 0.27 -0.49 6.97
C VAL A 509 0.60 -1.87 6.37
N ASP A 510 -0.29 -2.39 5.53
CA ASP A 510 -0.11 -3.66 4.82
C ASP A 510 -0.09 -3.41 3.31
N LEU A 511 1.05 -3.71 2.68
CA LEU A 511 1.33 -3.43 1.25
C LEU A 511 1.85 -4.67 0.55
N ASP A 512 1.41 -4.86 -0.69
CA ASP A 512 1.89 -5.94 -1.54
C ASP A 512 3.39 -5.83 -1.80
N GLY A 513 4.03 -6.97 -1.98
CA GLY A 513 5.41 -7.12 -2.43
C GLY A 513 5.44 -7.70 -3.84
N MET A 514 6.05 -8.88 -4.01
CA MET A 514 5.96 -9.63 -5.27
C MET A 514 4.53 -10.13 -5.50
N SER A 515 3.83 -10.38 -4.40
CA SER A 515 2.42 -10.77 -4.32
C SER A 515 1.81 -10.13 -3.07
N TYR A 516 0.70 -10.65 -2.57
CA TYR A 516 0.13 -10.30 -1.28
C TYR A 516 1.14 -10.29 -0.10
N SER A 517 0.81 -9.57 0.96
CA SER A 517 1.58 -9.52 2.20
C SER A 517 1.20 -10.65 3.15
N GLY A 518 2.18 -11.47 3.56
CA GLY A 518 1.98 -12.55 4.52
C GLY A 518 1.83 -12.12 5.99
N ARG A 519 1.91 -10.82 6.30
CA ARG A 519 1.81 -10.31 7.69
C ARG A 519 0.39 -9.96 8.12
N PHE A 520 -0.55 -9.92 7.19
CA PHE A 520 -1.86 -9.34 7.44
C PHE A 520 -2.65 -10.02 8.57
N LEU A 521 -2.62 -11.35 8.67
CA LEU A 521 -3.29 -12.06 9.77
C LEU A 521 -2.64 -11.79 11.13
N ALA A 522 -1.31 -11.61 11.19
CA ALA A 522 -0.65 -11.21 12.43
C ALA A 522 -1.05 -9.78 12.85
N PHE A 523 -1.23 -8.87 11.89
CA PHE A 523 -1.72 -7.52 12.18
C PHE A 523 -3.16 -7.54 12.70
N LEU A 524 -4.02 -8.40 12.17
CA LEU A 524 -5.39 -8.58 12.68
C LEU A 524 -5.44 -9.20 14.08
N ALA A 525 -4.47 -10.04 14.43
CA ALA A 525 -4.37 -10.65 15.75
C ALA A 525 -3.84 -9.68 16.82
N SER A 526 -3.17 -8.60 16.41
CA SER A 526 -2.75 -7.53 17.30
C SER A 526 -3.89 -6.56 17.60
N ASP A 527 -3.83 -5.88 18.73
CA ASP A 527 -4.74 -4.77 19.06
C ASP A 527 -4.47 -3.49 18.24
N SER A 528 -3.64 -3.55 17.19
CA SER A 528 -3.39 -2.44 16.26
C SER A 528 -4.42 -2.41 15.14
N VAL A 529 -4.47 -1.31 14.38
CA VAL A 529 -5.38 -1.10 13.25
C VAL A 529 -4.65 -1.39 11.93
N PRO A 530 -4.99 -2.48 11.21
CA PRO A 530 -4.41 -2.74 9.90
C PRO A 530 -4.95 -1.75 8.86
N VAL A 531 -4.06 -1.14 8.09
CA VAL A 531 -4.37 -0.24 6.97
C VAL A 531 -3.86 -0.89 5.68
N LYS A 532 -4.74 -1.50 4.90
CA LYS A 532 -4.36 -2.42 3.80
C LYS A 532 -4.58 -1.80 2.43
N ALA A 533 -3.54 -1.78 1.61
CA ALA A 533 -3.65 -1.55 0.17
C ALA A 533 -3.18 -2.82 -0.55
N THR A 534 -4.09 -3.47 -1.29
CA THR A 534 -3.74 -4.67 -2.08
C THR A 534 -4.50 -4.75 -3.39
N VAL A 535 -3.88 -5.28 -4.44
CA VAL A 535 -4.53 -5.68 -5.70
C VAL A 535 -4.83 -7.18 -5.77
N TYR A 536 -4.43 -7.93 -4.75
CA TYR A 536 -4.64 -9.37 -4.69
C TYR A 536 -5.87 -9.71 -3.88
N GLU A 537 -6.50 -10.80 -4.29
CA GLU A 537 -7.44 -11.52 -3.44
C GLU A 537 -6.78 -12.80 -2.91
N GLU A 538 -7.03 -13.05 -1.65
CA GLU A 538 -6.64 -14.25 -0.91
C GLU A 538 -7.89 -15.09 -0.56
N TRP A 539 -7.70 -16.30 -0.06
CA TRP A 539 -8.77 -17.24 0.28
C TRP A 539 -9.81 -16.68 1.29
N PHE A 540 -9.44 -15.76 2.17
CA PHE A 540 -10.33 -15.15 3.17
C PHE A 540 -11.01 -13.86 2.69
N SER A 541 -10.78 -13.42 1.44
CA SER A 541 -11.24 -12.09 0.96
C SER A 541 -12.76 -11.93 1.02
N ASP A 542 -13.51 -13.01 0.83
CA ASP A 542 -14.97 -13.01 0.93
C ASP A 542 -15.48 -12.92 2.37
N TRP A 543 -14.62 -13.26 3.34
CA TRP A 543 -14.99 -13.36 4.75
C TRP A 543 -14.81 -12.02 5.45
N ILE A 544 -13.64 -11.42 5.22
CA ILE A 544 -13.28 -10.15 5.83
C ILE A 544 -14.11 -9.00 5.25
N GLN A 545 -14.32 -7.98 6.07
CA GLN A 545 -15.10 -6.79 5.72
C GLN A 545 -14.24 -5.53 5.93
N PRO A 546 -13.88 -4.80 4.85
CA PRO A 546 -13.26 -3.48 4.94
C PRO A 546 -14.14 -2.53 5.76
N TRP A 547 -13.52 -1.65 6.55
CA TRP A 547 -14.12 -0.76 7.57
C TRP A 547 -14.70 -1.43 8.81
N VAL A 548 -14.67 -2.77 8.90
CA VAL A 548 -14.95 -3.52 10.13
C VAL A 548 -13.67 -4.10 10.69
N HIS A 549 -12.91 -4.83 9.87
CA HIS A 549 -11.71 -5.54 10.33
C HIS A 549 -10.41 -4.81 10.01
N PHE A 550 -10.41 -3.95 8.99
CA PHE A 550 -9.25 -3.17 8.57
C PHE A 550 -9.69 -1.93 7.78
N ILE A 551 -8.80 -0.95 7.66
CA ILE A 551 -9.04 0.25 6.85
C ILE A 551 -8.48 0.03 5.44
N PRO A 552 -9.32 0.04 4.38
CA PRO A 552 -8.81 -0.06 3.01
C PRO A 552 -8.12 1.24 2.58
N LEU A 553 -6.98 1.09 1.92
CA LEU A 553 -6.16 2.18 1.41
C LEU A 553 -6.00 2.09 -0.12
N SER A 554 -6.17 3.22 -0.79
CA SER A 554 -6.01 3.33 -2.23
C SER A 554 -4.58 3.16 -2.66
N ALA A 555 -4.40 2.78 -3.93
CA ALA A 555 -3.09 2.80 -4.54
C ALA A 555 -2.46 4.21 -4.47
N SER A 556 -3.24 5.29 -4.36
CA SER A 556 -2.67 6.64 -4.26
C SER A 556 -2.09 6.97 -2.89
N TYR A 557 -2.57 6.32 -1.83
CA TYR A 557 -2.31 6.58 -0.40
C TYR A 557 -2.60 8.01 0.10
N ASN A 558 -3.14 8.89 -0.75
CA ASN A 558 -3.33 10.31 -0.42
C ASN A 558 -4.28 10.52 0.77
N GLU A 559 -5.24 9.62 0.95
CA GLU A 559 -6.23 9.71 2.02
C GLU A 559 -5.68 9.35 3.41
N ILE A 560 -4.45 8.80 3.51
CA ILE A 560 -3.90 8.30 4.78
C ILE A 560 -3.86 9.38 5.86
N TYR A 561 -3.50 10.62 5.53
CA TYR A 561 -3.43 11.72 6.50
C TYR A 561 -4.82 12.05 7.08
N ASN A 562 -5.87 12.01 6.25
CA ASN A 562 -7.24 12.25 6.71
C ASN A 562 -7.83 11.05 7.45
N ILE A 563 -7.41 9.81 7.13
CA ILE A 563 -7.73 8.63 7.93
C ILE A 563 -7.18 8.81 9.36
N ILE A 564 -5.89 9.13 9.49
CA ILE A 564 -5.27 9.31 10.80
C ILE A 564 -5.86 10.51 11.54
N ALA A 565 -6.08 11.65 10.85
CA ALA A 565 -6.69 12.82 11.46
C ALA A 565 -8.11 12.57 11.99
N TYR A 566 -8.88 11.68 11.35
CA TYR A 566 -10.20 11.29 11.83
C TYR A 566 -10.13 10.44 13.11
N PHE A 567 -9.24 9.45 13.17
CA PHE A 567 -9.18 8.50 14.29
C PHE A 567 -8.32 8.99 15.47
N SER A 568 -7.19 9.65 15.22
CA SER A 568 -6.26 10.15 16.25
C SER A 568 -6.37 11.66 16.49
N GLY A 569 -7.13 12.39 15.67
CA GLY A 569 -7.24 13.85 15.74
C GLY A 569 -6.14 14.59 14.96
N PRO A 570 -6.22 15.93 14.90
CA PRO A 570 -5.25 16.75 14.18
C PRO A 570 -3.87 16.71 14.85
N THR A 571 -2.83 16.77 14.02
CA THR A 571 -1.45 16.87 14.51
C THR A 571 -1.15 18.27 15.07
N PRO A 572 -0.07 18.46 15.87
CA PRO A 572 0.32 19.79 16.34
C PRO A 572 0.50 20.80 15.21
N SER A 573 1.17 20.41 14.11
CA SER A 573 1.32 21.26 12.93
C SER A 573 0.00 21.58 12.24
N THR A 574 -0.95 20.63 12.24
CA THR A 574 -2.31 20.86 11.72
C THR A 574 -3.06 21.91 12.55
N LEU A 575 -2.99 21.82 13.88
CA LEU A 575 -3.62 22.79 14.78
C LEU A 575 -3.00 24.19 14.63
N LEU A 576 -1.67 24.26 14.52
CA LEU A 576 -0.96 25.52 14.28
C LEU A 576 -1.40 26.14 12.95
N ALA A 577 -1.42 25.38 11.86
CA ALA A 577 -1.84 25.87 10.54
C ALA A 577 -3.28 26.43 10.56
N ALA A 578 -4.21 25.72 11.20
CA ALA A 578 -5.60 26.18 11.33
C ALA A 578 -5.72 27.48 12.13
N SER A 579 -4.90 27.68 13.18
CA SER A 579 -4.90 28.91 13.96
C SER A 579 -4.41 30.14 13.17
N PHE A 580 -3.45 29.96 12.27
CA PHE A 580 -2.97 31.03 11.39
C PHE A 580 -3.99 31.42 10.33
N ASP A 581 -4.73 30.45 9.78
CA ASP A 581 -5.82 30.70 8.83
C ASP A 581 -6.92 31.58 9.46
N ASP A 582 -7.30 31.31 10.71
CA ASP A 582 -8.31 32.10 11.43
C ASP A 582 -7.81 33.51 11.82
N LEU A 583 -6.54 33.67 12.16
CA LEU A 583 -5.93 34.99 12.39
C LEU A 583 -5.91 35.85 11.11
N SER A 584 -5.57 35.25 9.97
CA SER A 584 -5.54 35.97 8.67
C SER A 584 -6.93 36.45 8.25
N THR A 585 -7.98 35.68 8.52
CA THR A 585 -9.37 36.04 8.22
C THR A 585 -9.94 37.09 9.18
N SER A 586 -9.50 37.10 10.45
CA SER A 586 -9.87 38.16 11.40
C SER A 586 -9.30 39.53 11.02
N HIS A 587 -8.10 39.58 10.45
CA HIS A 587 -7.49 40.84 9.99
C HIS A 587 -8.16 41.40 8.71
N LEU A 588 -8.61 40.54 7.79
CA LEU A 588 -9.33 40.95 6.58
C LEU A 588 -10.78 41.41 6.84
N THR A 589 -11.40 40.95 7.94
CA THR A 589 -12.74 41.43 8.35
C THR A 589 -12.69 42.74 9.14
N SER A 590 -11.53 43.07 9.73
CA SER A 590 -11.32 44.37 10.40
C SER A 590 -11.04 45.54 9.44
N SER A 591 -10.68 45.27 8.19
CA SER A 591 -10.34 46.31 7.19
C SER A 591 -11.50 46.71 6.26
N SER A 592 -12.69 46.11 6.40
CA SER A 592 -13.86 46.40 5.55
C SER A 592 -14.96 47.23 6.22
N SER A 593 -14.71 47.83 7.40
CA SER A 593 -15.62 48.79 8.03
C SER A 593 -14.96 50.15 8.25
N ASN A 594 -14.72 50.89 7.15
CA ASN A 594 -14.65 52.35 7.19
C ASN A 594 -14.69 52.94 5.77
N ALA A 595 -15.90 53.18 5.27
CA ALA A 595 -16.15 54.12 4.19
C ALA A 595 -17.56 54.69 4.33
N THR A 596 -17.71 55.73 5.14
CA THR A 596 -18.81 56.70 5.00
C THR A 596 -18.35 58.04 5.61
N SER A 597 -18.10 59.01 4.73
CA SER A 597 -17.71 60.39 5.05
C SER A 597 -18.97 61.28 5.23
N PRO A 598 -18.86 62.53 5.69
CA PRO A 598 -19.59 63.04 6.86
C PRO A 598 -20.75 63.98 6.50
N SER A 599 -21.63 64.24 7.48
CA SER A 599 -22.49 65.42 7.48
C SER A 599 -22.49 66.07 8.86
N ASP A 600 -22.35 67.39 8.84
CA ASP A 600 -22.19 68.32 9.96
C ASP A 600 -23.33 68.32 10.98
N SER A 601 -22.98 68.41 12.27
CA SER A 601 -23.51 69.41 13.22
C SER A 601 -22.93 69.21 14.63
N THR A 602 -22.39 70.29 15.19
CA THR A 602 -21.87 70.50 16.56
C THR A 602 -23.00 70.94 17.53
N PRO A 603 -22.77 71.18 18.85
CA PRO A 603 -21.92 70.49 19.84
C PRO A 603 -22.64 70.24 21.20
N SER A 604 -22.11 69.36 22.07
CA SER A 604 -22.11 69.62 23.54
C SER A 604 -21.09 68.75 24.29
N SER A 605 -20.36 69.42 25.17
CA SER A 605 -19.27 68.99 26.07
C SER A 605 -19.68 68.04 27.20
N GLY A 606 -18.75 67.16 27.61
CA GLY A 606 -18.81 66.43 28.89
C GLY A 606 -17.75 65.33 29.07
N ASP A 607 -16.56 65.74 29.53
CA ASP A 607 -15.62 65.11 30.48
C ASP A 607 -15.14 63.63 30.44
N HIS A 608 -13.92 63.50 30.96
CA HIS A 608 -12.88 62.48 30.84
C HIS A 608 -13.01 61.15 31.65
N ALA A 609 -12.13 60.22 31.21
CA ALA A 609 -11.41 59.15 31.91
C ALA A 609 -12.03 57.74 31.78
N GLY A 610 -11.36 56.69 31.30
CA GLY A 610 -9.93 56.39 31.22
C GLY A 610 -9.71 54.97 31.76
N GLY A 611 -9.82 53.93 30.92
CA GLY A 611 -9.64 52.53 31.33
C GLY A 611 -9.10 51.65 30.19
N LYS A 612 -7.83 51.24 30.30
CA LYS A 612 -7.14 50.32 29.37
C LYS A 612 -7.76 48.91 29.41
N PRO A 613 -7.91 48.19 28.27
CA PRO A 613 -8.25 46.78 28.31
C PRO A 613 -7.00 45.92 28.62
N LYS A 614 -7.10 45.16 29.72
CA LYS A 614 -6.29 43.96 29.97
C LYS A 614 -6.70 42.87 28.99
N ASN A 615 -5.76 42.26 28.27
CA ASN A 615 -5.79 40.84 27.88
C ASN A 615 -4.56 40.49 27.00
N ILE A 616 -3.42 40.21 27.62
CA ILE A 616 -2.28 39.47 27.01
C ILE A 616 -1.81 38.35 27.97
N SER A 617 -2.64 37.94 28.94
CA SER A 617 -2.22 36.95 29.95
C SER A 617 -3.17 35.75 30.09
N LYS A 618 -4.00 35.46 29.07
CA LYS A 618 -4.86 34.26 29.07
C LYS A 618 -4.52 33.23 28.00
N LEU A 619 -3.67 33.56 27.02
CA LEU A 619 -3.26 32.63 25.95
C LEU A 619 -2.04 31.78 26.33
N SER A 620 -1.18 32.25 27.25
CA SER A 620 -0.09 31.44 27.80
C SER A 620 -0.58 30.30 28.68
N ASP A 621 -1.70 30.52 29.38
CA ASP A 621 -2.16 29.61 30.42
C ASP A 621 -2.82 28.35 29.82
N TYR A 622 -3.50 28.47 28.68
CA TYR A 622 -4.09 27.32 27.97
C TYR A 622 -3.04 26.42 27.28
N ALA A 623 -1.95 27.01 26.76
CA ALA A 623 -0.85 26.23 26.20
C ALA A 623 -0.08 25.47 27.30
N LEU A 624 0.03 26.07 28.48
CA LEU A 624 0.65 25.44 29.65
C LEU A 624 -0.25 24.34 30.25
N GLU A 625 -1.57 24.54 30.27
CA GLU A 625 -2.55 23.57 30.79
C GLU A 625 -2.69 22.34 29.87
N ALA A 626 -2.53 22.50 28.55
CA ALA A 626 -2.46 21.39 27.59
C ALA A 626 -1.17 20.56 27.73
N LEU A 627 -0.03 21.21 27.99
CA LEU A 627 1.25 20.54 28.26
C LEU A 627 1.27 19.85 29.64
N GLN A 628 0.66 20.47 30.66
CA GLN A 628 0.57 19.91 32.01
C GLN A 628 -0.42 18.73 32.09
N ASN A 629 -1.51 18.73 31.32
CA ASN A 629 -2.45 17.60 31.30
C ASN A 629 -1.87 16.32 30.65
N GLN A 630 -0.85 16.42 29.78
CA GLN A 630 -0.10 15.25 29.30
C GLN A 630 0.91 14.71 30.32
N GLU A 631 1.48 15.55 31.19
CA GLU A 631 2.39 15.09 32.26
C GLU A 631 1.65 14.57 33.50
N VAL A 632 0.47 15.12 33.84
CA VAL A 632 -0.31 14.70 35.01
C VAL A 632 -0.92 13.30 34.86
N LEU A 633 -1.21 12.86 33.63
CA LEU A 633 -1.61 11.47 33.35
C LEU A 633 -0.44 10.46 33.47
N LYS A 634 0.81 10.91 33.40
CA LYS A 634 2.00 10.07 33.64
C LYS A 634 2.38 9.97 35.12
N LEU A 635 1.89 10.86 35.98
CA LEU A 635 2.27 10.93 37.40
C LEU A 635 1.23 10.35 38.37
N THR A 636 0.09 9.85 37.90
CA THR A 636 -0.95 9.24 38.74
C THR A 636 -1.13 7.74 38.49
N LYS A 637 -0.03 6.98 38.55
CA LYS A 637 -0.10 5.50 38.70
C LYS A 637 1.08 4.89 39.46
N HIS A 638 1.70 5.65 40.35
CA HIS A 638 2.67 5.13 41.31
C HIS A 638 2.25 5.53 42.72
N GLU A 639 1.29 4.79 43.28
CA GLU A 639 1.21 4.43 44.71
C GLU A 639 -0.16 3.82 45.04
N ARG A 640 -0.21 2.49 45.16
CA ARG A 640 -1.01 1.74 46.15
C ARG A 640 -0.64 0.26 46.11
N GLY A 641 0.12 -0.20 47.12
CA GLY A 641 0.09 -1.60 47.59
C GLY A 641 1.42 -2.39 47.67
N ARG A 642 2.15 -2.23 48.79
CA ARG A 642 2.84 -3.25 49.65
C ARG A 642 3.12 -4.65 49.05
N ASN A 643 4.27 -5.33 49.19
CA ASN A 643 5.30 -5.42 50.24
C ASN A 643 6.52 -6.19 49.70
N GLY A 644 7.75 -5.84 50.11
CA GLY A 644 8.93 -6.73 49.96
C GLY A 644 10.27 -6.02 50.16
N ARG A 645 10.90 -6.18 51.34
CA ARG A 645 12.22 -5.62 51.69
C ARG A 645 13.36 -6.37 50.99
N GLY A 646 14.39 -5.65 50.50
CA GLY A 646 15.67 -6.26 50.14
C GLY A 646 16.73 -5.31 49.56
N ARG A 647 17.57 -4.76 50.44
CA ARG A 647 18.97 -4.28 50.26
C ARG A 647 19.34 -3.33 49.10
N TRP A 648 19.67 -2.11 49.51
CA TRP A 648 20.51 -1.15 48.77
C TRP A 648 21.97 -1.60 48.76
N GLY A 649 22.60 -1.52 47.58
CA GLY A 649 24.06 -1.56 47.43
C GLY A 649 24.53 -2.39 46.24
N GLU A 650 24.34 -1.90 44.99
CA GLU A 650 25.12 -2.31 43.80
C GLU A 650 24.74 -1.51 42.53
N LYS A 651 24.88 -0.17 42.58
CA LYS A 651 24.74 0.70 41.38
C LYS A 651 25.83 1.78 41.29
N LEU A 652 27.09 1.42 41.60
CA LEU A 652 28.23 2.33 41.44
C LEU A 652 29.49 1.70 40.82
N ILE A 653 29.38 0.56 40.12
CA ILE A 653 30.55 -0.05 39.44
C ILE A 653 30.36 -0.21 37.91
N TRP A 654 29.18 0.04 37.35
CA TRP A 654 28.96 0.04 35.89
C TRP A 654 28.98 1.42 35.23
N LYS A 655 29.08 2.51 36.00
CA LYS A 655 29.15 3.89 35.47
C LYS A 655 30.57 4.49 35.39
N LEU A 656 31.60 3.75 35.80
CA LEU A 656 32.99 4.22 35.74
C LEU A 656 33.88 3.45 34.74
N THR A 657 33.39 2.39 34.11
CA THR A 657 34.15 1.64 33.10
C THR A 657 33.92 2.17 31.67
N CYS A 658 32.82 2.90 31.42
CA CYS A 658 32.50 3.45 30.11
C CYS A 658 33.10 4.84 29.82
N ILE A 659 33.73 5.49 30.81
CA ILE A 659 34.39 6.79 30.62
C ILE A 659 35.91 6.64 30.40
N GLY A 660 36.50 5.47 30.69
CA GLY A 660 37.92 5.19 30.48
C GLY A 660 38.31 4.73 29.07
N TYR A 661 37.37 4.23 28.26
CA TYR A 661 37.65 3.69 26.91
C TYR A 661 37.27 4.63 25.75
N ALA A 662 36.66 5.78 26.04
CA ALA A 662 36.33 6.81 25.06
C ALA A 662 37.51 7.77 24.75
N LEU A 663 38.73 7.47 25.22
CA LEU A 663 39.88 8.38 25.12
C LEU A 663 41.06 7.89 24.27
N ASN A 664 40.97 6.78 23.55
CA ASN A 664 41.97 6.43 22.54
C ASN A 664 41.27 5.90 21.29
N GLY A 665 40.90 6.83 20.40
CA GLY A 665 40.25 6.52 19.14
C GLY A 665 41.08 5.61 18.27
N HIS A 666 40.49 4.50 17.82
CA HIS A 666 40.80 3.79 16.59
C HIS A 666 39.58 2.92 16.19
N ASP A 667 39.41 2.80 14.87
CA ASP A 667 38.43 2.06 14.08
C ASP A 667 37.79 0.81 14.71
N TYR A 668 36.46 0.72 14.64
CA TYR A 668 35.68 -0.51 14.85
C TYR A 668 34.87 -0.87 13.60
N GLY A 669 35.59 -1.11 12.50
CA GLY A 669 35.11 -1.94 11.39
C GLY A 669 35.70 -3.35 11.54
N ARG A 670 34.84 -4.37 11.57
CA ARG A 670 35.13 -5.82 11.76
C ARG A 670 35.35 -6.28 13.21
N MET A 671 34.26 -6.53 13.95
CA MET A 671 34.20 -7.68 14.90
C MET A 671 32.80 -7.85 15.53
N ILE A 672 31.73 -8.04 14.74
CA ILE A 672 30.55 -8.84 15.16
C ILE A 672 30.01 -9.53 13.90
N GLU A 673 30.79 -10.47 13.39
CA GLU A 673 30.32 -11.59 12.58
C GLU A 673 30.89 -12.84 13.25
N ILE A 674 30.15 -13.95 13.23
CA ILE A 674 30.35 -15.19 14.02
C ILE A 674 29.54 -15.20 15.33
N ALA A 675 28.21 -15.18 15.20
CA ALA A 675 27.28 -15.91 16.07
C ALA A 675 25.85 -15.96 15.49
N TRP A 676 25.66 -16.20 14.18
CA TRP A 676 24.32 -16.43 13.61
C TRP A 676 24.43 -17.39 12.42
N ILE A 677 24.46 -18.69 12.70
CA ILE A 677 24.13 -19.74 11.72
C ILE A 677 23.12 -20.66 12.40
N SER A 678 21.84 -20.37 12.16
CA SER A 678 20.69 -21.28 12.22
C SER A 678 19.45 -20.49 11.80
N ASN A 679 19.22 -20.35 10.49
CA ASN A 679 17.91 -20.10 9.88
C ASN A 679 18.06 -20.14 8.36
N TYR A 680 17.95 -21.34 7.79
CA TYR A 680 17.70 -21.55 6.38
C TYR A 680 16.19 -21.46 6.15
N ASP A 681 15.74 -20.34 5.57
CA ASP A 681 14.71 -20.34 4.53
C ASP A 681 14.60 -18.93 3.93
N MET A 682 14.94 -18.86 2.64
CA MET A 682 14.96 -17.70 1.71
C MET A 682 16.34 -17.42 1.11
N VAL A 683 16.86 -18.34 0.29
CA VAL A 683 17.65 -18.00 -0.91
C VAL A 683 17.35 -19.06 -1.99
N SER A 684 16.40 -18.76 -2.87
CA SER A 684 16.32 -19.32 -4.22
C SER A 684 15.81 -18.18 -5.10
N ASP A 685 16.77 -17.36 -5.53
CA ASP A 685 16.82 -16.73 -6.86
C ASP A 685 18.02 -15.76 -6.93
N GLN A 686 19.02 -16.20 -7.68
CA GLN A 686 20.08 -15.43 -8.35
C GLN A 686 21.11 -14.68 -7.49
N VAL A 687 22.21 -15.38 -7.18
CA VAL A 687 23.57 -14.80 -7.20
C VAL A 687 24.49 -15.81 -7.91
N ASN A 688 24.72 -15.58 -9.21
CA ASN A 688 25.83 -16.20 -9.95
C ASN A 688 26.72 -15.06 -10.43
N ASP A 689 27.77 -14.78 -9.65
CA ASP A 689 29.12 -14.44 -10.13
C ASP A 689 29.94 -14.04 -8.90
N PHE A 690 30.83 -14.95 -8.46
CA PHE A 690 32.15 -14.73 -7.84
C PHE A 690 32.54 -15.98 -7.03
N GLU A 691 32.85 -17.08 -7.71
CA GLU A 691 33.74 -18.11 -7.17
C GLU A 691 34.73 -18.52 -8.25
N ASP A 692 35.87 -17.82 -8.30
CA ASP A 692 37.11 -18.47 -8.67
C ASP A 692 38.23 -17.94 -7.76
N ARG A 693 38.90 -18.90 -7.09
CA ARG A 693 40.00 -18.76 -6.10
C ARG A 693 39.61 -18.48 -4.64
N SER A 694 39.43 -19.55 -3.86
CA SER A 694 40.26 -19.78 -2.65
C SER A 694 39.95 -21.14 -2.00
N GLY A 695 40.26 -22.22 -2.70
CA GLY A 695 40.66 -23.45 -2.01
C GLY A 695 41.96 -23.17 -1.26
N THR A 696 42.01 -23.51 0.04
CA THR A 696 43.15 -23.64 0.97
C THR A 696 43.03 -22.74 2.21
N LEU A 697 42.04 -22.97 3.09
CA LEU A 697 42.09 -22.46 4.48
C LEU A 697 41.24 -23.25 5.48
N SER A 698 41.01 -24.53 5.23
CA SER A 698 40.21 -25.41 6.08
C SER A 698 41.09 -26.39 6.86
N LEU A 699 42.08 -25.91 7.62
CA LEU A 699 42.85 -26.78 8.52
C LEU A 699 43.62 -26.00 9.62
N LEU A 700 42.97 -25.12 10.40
CA LEU A 700 43.63 -24.53 11.60
C LEU A 700 42.72 -24.00 12.73
N CYS A 701 41.38 -24.12 12.65
CA CYS A 701 40.47 -23.61 13.71
C CYS A 701 39.89 -24.69 14.66
N ALA A 702 40.50 -25.88 14.75
CA ALA A 702 39.97 -26.98 15.59
C ALA A 702 40.65 -27.15 16.97
N THR A 703 41.52 -26.23 17.41
CA THR A 703 42.15 -26.34 18.74
C THR A 703 42.30 -24.97 19.40
N GLY A 704 41.32 -24.54 20.20
CA GLY A 704 41.43 -23.24 20.88
C GLY A 704 40.24 -22.72 21.67
N CYS A 705 39.26 -23.53 22.08
CA CYS A 705 38.19 -23.08 22.99
C CYS A 705 37.93 -24.12 24.07
N LEU A 706 38.84 -24.15 25.06
CA LEU A 706 38.67 -24.79 26.36
C LEU A 706 39.56 -24.05 27.37
N ARG A 707 39.11 -22.88 27.83
CA ARG A 707 39.44 -22.26 29.13
C ARG A 707 38.83 -20.85 29.23
N VAL A 708 38.07 -20.61 30.32
CA VAL A 708 37.49 -19.33 30.79
C VAL A 708 36.23 -18.94 29.99
N TRP A 709 35.02 -19.43 30.27
CA TRP A 709 34.18 -19.31 31.49
C TRP A 709 33.17 -20.47 31.57
#